data_AF-A0A519SI02-F1
#
_entry.id   AF-A0A519SI02-F1
#
_cell.length_a   1.000
_cell.length_b   1.000
_cell.length_c   1.000
_cell.angle_alpha   90.00
_cell.angle_beta   90.00
_cell.angle_gamma   90.00
#
_symmetry.space_group_name_H-M   'P 1'
#
loop_
_entity.id
_entity.type
_entity.pdbx_description
1 polymer ?
#
loop_
_entity_poly.entity_id
_entity_poly.type
_entity_poly.pdbx_seq_one_letter_code
_entity_poly.pdbx_strand_id
1 'polypeptide(L)'
;SFGGLNDINPSDIDKVDVLKDAASTAIYGSRGGAGVILVTTKRGQGKPQINFSGSSGINHWVKPNLAGAGEFVDHYQRIYAENNQTLPTYASERNIDTDWWDEAISNSNTHNYNASVSTNNNGLAFYGSVGYFDQTSMYNAPNKTGDYEKITGRFNVDYTISKIFKIGVNLAPRIENYGGGPGTSLSTILNIAPNVAARKSLELTNAEVNAFALTNPAFNFTAFNPIYSQYTFSQFNNTSNPLASMQRAFQKTKFFGTQASSYFEITPLKNLTFRSSLSGFYNTSNATNYNPKFYISPQSFSIISGVSQNTVQDYRWQIDNTVNYTFNLDKHHFNLLGGLSADNYTYSNSYVYRQDIPYDAEPYRYISAGASVADGTGTFQPGAGPFGKMNSYFTRFQYDFNETYYLGGSFRADGSSLLSPENRWGYFPTVSAGYIISNESYIKNLNWLSYLKVRASFGYVGGNLPSNVGAYQSTLGIVNAVNGNRERVFGYSPSNVPDPNIKWETTEDLTIGVDADFFNSKLSISFDKYWRSPKDMLLYLPVQPSLGFPQGYIPTVYTNVGNMKTSGYEGAINYKDRVGEVGFSLGLTFQQFVSKATDLRGQTLYDEISNDVFQSTRRTKTEAGDILGQFYGYQVLGVFQNAAQVAAHTGANGALLQPNARPGDFIYENVNGDNIIN
;
A
#
# COMPACT_ATOMS: atom_id res chain seq x y z
N SER A 1 -0.05 -12.06 1.32
CA SER A 1 0.50 -12.36 -0.02
C SER A 1 1.94 -12.85 0.13
N PHE A 2 2.53 -13.48 -0.89
CA PHE A 2 3.95 -13.89 -0.91
C PHE A 2 4.90 -12.75 -1.40
N GLY A 3 4.39 -11.51 -1.41
CA GLY A 3 5.01 -10.35 -2.06
C GLY A 3 3.96 -9.41 -2.66
N GLY A 4 4.39 -8.25 -3.16
CA GLY A 4 3.58 -7.36 -4.00
C GLY A 4 3.68 -7.72 -5.48
N LEU A 5 2.77 -7.19 -6.32
CA LEU A 5 2.87 -7.34 -7.78
C LEU A 5 4.18 -6.76 -8.36
N ASN A 6 4.75 -5.77 -7.68
CA ASN A 6 6.04 -5.17 -8.05
C ASN A 6 7.24 -6.14 -7.93
N ASP A 7 7.08 -7.26 -7.21
CA ASP A 7 8.14 -8.26 -7.03
C ASP A 7 8.31 -9.19 -8.25
N ILE A 8 7.33 -9.20 -9.16
CA ILE A 8 7.29 -10.10 -10.33
C ILE A 8 7.61 -9.30 -11.58
N ASN A 9 8.52 -9.81 -12.42
CA ASN A 9 8.75 -9.22 -13.73
C ASN A 9 7.51 -9.44 -14.62
N PRO A 10 6.88 -8.38 -15.15
CA PRO A 10 5.68 -8.50 -15.99
C PRO A 10 5.87 -9.42 -17.19
N SER A 11 7.07 -9.49 -17.77
CA SER A 11 7.38 -10.34 -18.92
C SER A 11 7.32 -11.84 -18.59
N ASP A 12 7.36 -12.22 -17.31
CA ASP A 12 7.27 -13.60 -16.83
C ASP A 12 5.84 -14.05 -16.50
N ILE A 13 4.86 -13.13 -16.57
CA ILE A 13 3.45 -13.43 -16.30
C ILE A 13 2.84 -14.11 -17.52
N ASP A 14 2.18 -15.25 -17.29
CA ASP A 14 1.37 -15.96 -18.28
C ASP A 14 -0.07 -15.43 -18.24
N LYS A 15 -0.65 -15.39 -17.04
CA LYS A 15 -1.99 -14.85 -16.82
C LYS A 15 -2.19 -14.35 -15.40
N VAL A 16 -3.19 -13.49 -15.24
CA VAL A 16 -3.68 -12.97 -13.95
C VAL A 16 -5.16 -13.30 -13.84
N ASP A 17 -5.52 -14.15 -12.89
CA ASP A 17 -6.91 -14.46 -12.57
C ASP A 17 -7.33 -13.63 -11.34
N VAL A 18 -8.48 -12.94 -11.41
CA VAL A 18 -9.02 -12.15 -10.30
C VAL A 18 -10.27 -12.85 -9.75
N LEU A 19 -10.13 -13.46 -8.58
CA LEU A 19 -11.17 -14.20 -7.89
C LEU A 19 -11.89 -13.27 -6.91
N LYS A 20 -13.14 -12.93 -7.23
CA LYS A 20 -13.89 -11.90 -6.53
C LYS A 20 -14.99 -12.44 -5.63
N ASP A 21 -15.52 -13.62 -5.90
CA ASP A 21 -16.65 -14.19 -5.16
C ASP A 21 -16.20 -15.20 -4.09
N ALA A 22 -17.05 -15.47 -3.11
CA ALA A 22 -16.69 -16.41 -2.03
C ALA A 22 -16.37 -17.81 -2.53
N ALA A 23 -17.12 -18.33 -3.51
CA ALA A 23 -16.93 -19.70 -4.00
C ALA A 23 -15.57 -19.91 -4.69
N SER A 24 -15.01 -18.88 -5.33
CA SER A 24 -13.69 -18.94 -5.94
C SER A 24 -12.55 -18.67 -4.94
N THR A 25 -12.76 -17.82 -3.94
CA THR A 25 -11.72 -17.43 -2.98
C THR A 25 -11.61 -18.34 -1.76
N ALA A 26 -12.66 -19.07 -1.40
CA ALA A 26 -12.72 -19.86 -0.16
C ALA A 26 -11.59 -20.87 0.03
N ILE A 27 -11.08 -21.47 -1.05
CA ILE A 27 -9.97 -22.42 -0.97
C ILE A 27 -8.66 -21.77 -0.53
N TYR A 28 -8.49 -20.48 -0.81
CA TYR A 28 -7.33 -19.67 -0.41
C TYR A 28 -7.41 -19.17 1.03
N GLY A 29 -8.51 -19.49 1.74
CA GLY A 29 -8.65 -19.32 3.17
C GLY A 29 -9.15 -17.97 3.63
N SER A 30 -9.02 -17.77 4.93
CA SER A 30 -9.45 -16.59 5.65
C SER A 30 -8.86 -15.28 5.12
N ARG A 31 -7.82 -15.35 4.30
CA ARG A 31 -7.22 -14.15 3.67
C ARG A 31 -7.82 -13.82 2.31
N GLY A 32 -8.75 -14.66 1.82
CA GLY A 32 -9.44 -14.47 0.54
C GLY A 32 -10.66 -13.53 0.62
N GLY A 33 -11.03 -13.00 1.78
CA GLY A 33 -12.23 -12.16 1.92
C GLY A 33 -12.16 -10.80 1.21
N ALA A 34 -10.95 -10.29 0.97
CA ALA A 34 -10.74 -9.12 0.13
C ALA A 34 -10.69 -9.44 -1.38
N GLY A 35 -10.85 -10.72 -1.76
CA GLY A 35 -10.56 -11.24 -3.09
C GLY A 35 -9.16 -11.83 -3.20
N VAL A 36 -8.91 -12.58 -4.28
CA VAL A 36 -7.59 -13.19 -4.56
C VAL A 36 -7.17 -12.84 -5.98
N ILE A 37 -5.96 -12.30 -6.12
CA ILE A 37 -5.29 -12.14 -7.42
C ILE A 37 -4.30 -13.30 -7.57
N LEU A 38 -4.60 -14.22 -8.48
CA LEU A 38 -3.75 -15.36 -8.78
C LEU A 38 -2.90 -15.06 -10.01
N VAL A 39 -1.60 -14.87 -9.79
CA VAL A 39 -0.62 -14.68 -10.86
C VAL A 39 -0.04 -16.05 -11.25
N THR A 40 -0.23 -16.45 -12.50
CA THR A 40 0.44 -17.62 -13.07
C THR A 40 1.61 -17.15 -13.90
N THR A 41 2.80 -17.72 -13.66
CA THR A 41 4.01 -17.39 -14.44
C THR A 41 4.26 -18.41 -15.53
N LYS A 42 4.90 -17.97 -16.61
CA LYS A 42 5.23 -18.78 -17.78
C LYS A 42 6.00 -20.05 -17.40
N ARG A 43 5.65 -21.15 -18.09
CA ARG A 43 6.32 -22.45 -18.02
C ARG A 43 6.83 -22.80 -19.41
N GLY A 44 7.74 -23.78 -19.48
CA GLY A 44 8.27 -24.24 -20.75
C GLY A 44 7.18 -24.75 -21.69
N GLN A 45 7.19 -24.29 -22.95
CA GLN A 45 6.27 -24.73 -23.99
C GLN A 45 7.02 -25.08 -25.27
N GLY A 46 6.56 -26.13 -25.96
CA GLY A 46 7.00 -26.49 -27.30
C GLY A 46 8.52 -26.66 -27.48
N LYS A 47 8.99 -26.31 -28.68
CA LYS A 47 10.43 -26.33 -29.03
C LYS A 47 11.16 -25.21 -28.27
N PRO A 48 12.49 -25.31 -28.09
CA PRO A 48 13.28 -24.23 -27.50
C PRO A 48 13.02 -22.87 -28.16
N GLN A 49 12.62 -21.89 -27.35
CA GLN A 49 12.41 -20.50 -27.74
C GLN A 49 13.28 -19.59 -26.89
N ILE A 50 13.91 -18.61 -27.52
CA ILE A 50 14.68 -17.55 -26.87
C ILE A 50 14.01 -16.24 -27.24
N ASN A 51 13.65 -15.44 -26.25
CA ASN A 51 13.03 -14.13 -26.44
C ASN A 51 13.87 -13.04 -25.78
N PHE A 52 14.00 -11.91 -26.46
CA PHE A 52 14.60 -10.70 -25.91
C PHE A 52 13.65 -9.52 -26.15
N SER A 53 13.48 -8.68 -25.14
CA SER A 53 12.69 -7.45 -25.22
C SER A 53 13.40 -6.32 -24.48
N GLY A 54 13.28 -5.10 -25.01
CA GLY A 54 13.88 -3.90 -24.44
C GLY A 54 12.99 -2.70 -24.69
N SER A 55 12.89 -1.80 -23.72
CA SER A 55 12.14 -0.54 -23.81
C SER A 55 12.86 0.56 -23.04
N SER A 56 12.67 1.79 -23.51
CA SER A 56 13.21 3.01 -22.91
C SER A 56 12.13 4.09 -22.95
N GLY A 57 12.00 4.88 -21.88
CA GLY A 57 10.99 5.92 -21.76
C GLY A 57 11.47 7.11 -20.95
N ILE A 58 10.80 8.25 -21.12
CA ILE A 58 11.01 9.46 -20.35
C ILE A 58 9.69 9.81 -19.67
N ASN A 59 9.72 9.92 -18.35
CA ASN A 59 8.59 10.36 -17.55
C ASN A 59 8.82 11.82 -17.12
N HIS A 60 7.77 12.62 -17.15
CA HIS A 60 7.79 14.01 -16.71
C HIS A 60 6.53 14.34 -15.93
N TRP A 61 6.64 15.23 -14.94
CA TRP A 61 5.49 15.79 -14.26
C TRP A 61 5.02 17.08 -14.93
N VAL A 62 3.71 17.30 -14.92
CA VAL A 62 3.12 18.54 -15.44
C VAL A 62 3.34 19.65 -14.42
N LYS A 63 4.07 20.69 -14.83
CA LYS A 63 4.34 21.86 -14.00
C LYS A 63 3.05 22.63 -13.70
N PRO A 64 2.70 22.87 -12.42
CA PRO A 64 1.59 23.73 -12.05
C PRO A 64 1.94 25.20 -12.33
N ASN A 65 0.92 26.02 -12.58
CA ASN A 65 1.10 27.47 -12.65
C ASN A 65 1.28 28.03 -11.23
N LEU A 66 2.47 28.53 -10.93
CA LEU A 66 2.83 29.13 -9.65
C LEU A 66 3.09 30.62 -9.83
N ALA A 67 2.80 31.40 -8.80
CA ALA A 67 3.08 32.83 -8.79
C ALA A 67 4.60 33.07 -8.81
N GLY A 68 5.06 33.98 -9.66
CA GLY A 68 6.42 34.50 -9.60
C GLY A 68 6.61 35.48 -8.44
N ALA A 69 7.84 35.92 -8.20
CA ALA A 69 8.18 36.85 -7.12
C ALA A 69 7.40 38.17 -7.17
N GLY A 70 7.16 38.73 -8.35
CA GLY A 70 6.38 39.95 -8.50
C GLY A 70 4.95 39.80 -7.98
N GLU A 71 4.23 38.81 -8.50
CA GLU A 71 2.84 38.51 -8.10
C GLU A 71 2.73 38.15 -6.62
N PHE A 72 3.69 37.37 -6.11
CA PHE A 72 3.79 37.01 -4.71
C PHE A 72 3.94 38.25 -3.81
N VAL A 73 4.88 39.15 -4.15
CA VAL A 73 5.10 40.39 -3.38
C VAL A 73 3.88 41.30 -3.47
N ASP A 74 3.27 41.47 -4.65
CA ASP A 74 2.05 42.27 -4.82
C ASP A 74 0.89 41.76 -3.97
N HIS A 75 0.69 40.44 -3.95
CA HIS A 75 -0.34 39.78 -3.14
C HIS A 75 -0.16 40.05 -1.64
N TYR A 76 1.05 39.83 -1.12
CA TYR A 76 1.30 40.03 0.31
C TYR A 76 1.38 41.50 0.69
N GLN A 77 1.88 42.38 -0.18
CA GLN A 77 1.87 43.81 0.05
C GLN A 77 0.43 44.33 0.22
N ARG A 78 -0.51 43.79 -0.55
CA ARG A 78 -1.94 44.08 -0.38
C ARG A 78 -2.47 43.56 0.97
N ILE A 79 -2.18 42.32 1.34
CA ILE A 79 -2.62 41.73 2.63
C ILE A 79 -2.09 42.55 3.82
N TYR A 80 -0.81 42.92 3.80
CA TYR A 80 -0.19 43.72 4.86
C TYR A 80 -0.81 45.11 4.94
N ALA A 81 -1.03 45.77 3.80
CA ALA A 81 -1.70 47.06 3.75
C ALA A 81 -3.15 47.00 4.30
N GLU A 82 -3.91 45.95 3.97
CA GLU A 82 -5.26 45.71 4.50
C GLU A 82 -5.28 45.52 6.03
N ASN A 83 -4.16 45.07 6.62
CA ASN A 83 -3.98 44.92 8.07
C ASN A 83 -3.28 46.11 8.74
N ASN A 84 -3.06 47.23 8.04
CA ASN A 84 -2.27 48.38 8.51
C ASN A 84 -0.84 48.01 8.95
N GLN A 85 -0.24 47.04 8.28
CA GLN A 85 1.13 46.57 8.52
C GLN A 85 2.01 46.87 7.31
N THR A 86 3.32 47.00 7.56
CA THR A 86 4.32 47.12 6.49
C THR A 86 4.91 45.75 6.20
N LEU A 87 4.98 45.38 4.93
CA LEU A 87 5.62 44.14 4.49
C LEU A 87 7.12 44.16 4.88
N PRO A 88 7.64 43.14 5.59
CA PRO A 88 9.05 43.09 5.97
C PRO A 88 9.99 43.08 4.75
N THR A 89 11.20 43.63 4.90
CA THR A 89 12.16 43.76 3.79
C THR A 89 12.49 42.42 3.10
N TYR A 90 12.64 41.34 3.88
CA TYR A 90 12.90 40.00 3.33
C TYR A 90 11.74 39.45 2.49
N ALA A 91 10.53 39.98 2.69
CA ALA A 91 9.31 39.58 1.99
C ALA A 91 9.02 40.49 0.79
N SER A 92 9.65 41.67 0.71
CA SER A 92 9.45 42.65 -0.36
C SER A 92 10.49 42.54 -1.49
N GLU A 93 11.45 41.63 -1.40
CA GLU A 93 12.45 41.41 -2.45
C GLU A 93 11.78 40.95 -3.74
N ARG A 94 12.13 41.58 -4.86
CA ARG A 94 11.58 41.30 -6.21
C ARG A 94 12.64 40.91 -7.22
N ASN A 95 13.92 41.14 -6.92
CA ASN A 95 15.02 40.85 -7.84
C ASN A 95 15.39 39.36 -7.87
N ILE A 96 14.83 38.59 -6.94
CA ILE A 96 14.98 37.14 -6.87
C ILE A 96 13.63 36.55 -7.29
N ASP A 97 13.64 35.66 -8.27
CA ASP A 97 12.46 34.93 -8.74
C ASP A 97 12.86 33.48 -9.03
N THR A 98 12.88 32.67 -7.99
CA THR A 98 13.28 31.27 -8.03
C THR A 98 12.09 30.41 -8.40
N ASP A 99 12.20 29.75 -9.55
CA ASP A 99 11.24 28.71 -9.95
C ASP A 99 11.57 27.40 -9.24
N TRP A 100 10.97 27.22 -8.06
CA TRP A 100 11.24 26.04 -7.24
C TRP A 100 10.82 24.73 -7.88
N TRP A 101 9.88 24.74 -8.82
CA TRP A 101 9.52 23.54 -9.57
C TRP A 101 10.65 23.13 -10.50
N ASP A 102 11.16 24.05 -11.32
CA ASP A 102 12.24 23.76 -12.27
C ASP A 102 13.57 23.46 -11.56
N GLU A 103 13.79 24.05 -10.39
CA GLU A 103 14.96 23.74 -9.56
C GLU A 103 14.90 22.32 -8.96
N ALA A 104 13.72 21.90 -8.50
CA ALA A 104 13.56 20.69 -7.69
C ALA A 104 13.11 19.46 -8.47
N ILE A 105 12.48 19.62 -9.64
CA ILE A 105 11.89 18.54 -10.43
C ILE A 105 12.62 18.39 -11.77
N SER A 106 12.89 17.14 -12.15
CA SER A 106 13.55 16.78 -13.41
C SER A 106 12.81 15.66 -14.13
N ASN A 107 13.13 15.47 -15.42
CA ASN A 107 12.68 14.30 -16.15
C ASN A 107 13.32 13.02 -15.60
N SER A 108 12.56 11.93 -15.61
CA SER A 108 13.01 10.61 -15.18
C SER A 108 13.16 9.70 -16.40
N ASN A 109 14.33 9.13 -16.58
CA ASN A 109 14.56 8.11 -17.61
C ASN A 109 14.22 6.73 -17.04
N THR A 110 13.64 5.87 -17.85
CA THR A 110 13.31 4.49 -17.47
C THR A 110 13.79 3.53 -18.55
N HIS A 111 14.48 2.48 -18.15
CA HIS A 111 14.91 1.40 -19.02
C HIS A 111 14.43 0.05 -18.50
N ASN A 112 14.00 -0.83 -19.39
CA ASN A 112 13.55 -2.18 -19.03
C ASN A 112 13.98 -3.18 -20.11
N TYR A 113 14.75 -4.19 -19.71
CA TYR A 113 15.22 -5.27 -20.58
C TYR A 113 14.87 -6.62 -19.97
N ASN A 114 14.46 -7.56 -20.81
CA ASN A 114 14.17 -8.94 -20.39
C ASN A 114 14.67 -9.92 -21.46
N ALA A 115 15.37 -10.96 -21.00
CA ALA A 115 15.77 -12.10 -21.79
C ALA A 115 15.17 -13.37 -21.17
N SER A 116 14.61 -14.25 -21.99
CA SER A 116 14.05 -15.52 -21.52
C SER A 116 14.34 -16.67 -22.48
N VAL A 117 14.39 -17.86 -21.92
CA VAL A 117 14.49 -19.14 -22.63
C VAL A 117 13.39 -20.07 -22.13
N SER A 118 12.73 -20.79 -23.04
CA SER A 118 11.70 -21.75 -22.68
C SER A 118 11.74 -22.96 -23.58
N THR A 119 11.40 -24.14 -23.04
CA THR A 119 11.30 -25.39 -23.81
C THR A 119 10.43 -26.40 -23.08
N ASN A 120 9.76 -27.28 -23.83
CA ASN A 120 9.10 -28.46 -23.29
C ASN A 120 9.46 -29.67 -24.14
N ASN A 121 10.41 -30.48 -23.68
CA ASN A 121 10.88 -31.64 -24.40
C ASN A 121 11.07 -32.84 -23.47
N ASN A 122 10.66 -34.04 -23.91
CA ASN A 122 10.85 -35.31 -23.21
C ASN A 122 10.43 -35.29 -21.73
N GLY A 123 9.28 -34.68 -21.42
CA GLY A 123 8.74 -34.59 -20.06
C GLY A 123 9.36 -33.50 -19.19
N LEU A 124 10.36 -32.75 -19.68
CA LEU A 124 10.95 -31.58 -19.03
C LEU A 124 10.38 -30.29 -19.62
N ALA A 125 9.61 -29.56 -18.82
CA ALA A 125 9.19 -28.19 -19.12
C ALA A 125 10.06 -27.21 -18.32
N PHE A 126 10.81 -26.38 -19.03
CA PHE A 126 11.74 -25.40 -18.44
C PHE A 126 11.43 -23.99 -18.94
N TYR A 127 11.43 -23.02 -18.03
CA TYR A 127 11.42 -21.59 -18.31
C TYR A 127 12.47 -20.91 -17.45
N GLY A 128 13.33 -20.09 -18.07
CA GLY A 128 14.32 -19.27 -17.40
C GLY A 128 14.26 -17.84 -17.92
N SER A 129 14.34 -16.84 -17.05
CA SER A 129 14.45 -15.44 -17.46
C SER A 129 15.34 -14.62 -16.55
N VAL A 130 15.88 -13.55 -17.12
CA VAL A 130 16.57 -12.47 -16.42
C VAL A 130 16.02 -11.14 -16.93
N GLY A 131 15.73 -10.23 -16.00
CA GLY A 131 15.30 -8.89 -16.31
C GLY A 131 16.11 -7.85 -15.55
N TYR A 132 16.28 -6.68 -16.17
CA TYR A 132 16.90 -5.50 -15.58
C TYR A 132 15.97 -4.31 -15.83
N PHE A 133 15.68 -3.58 -14.76
CA PHE A 133 14.89 -2.37 -14.76
C PHE A 133 15.67 -1.28 -14.04
N ASP A 134 15.73 -0.08 -14.61
CA ASP A 134 16.19 1.11 -13.90
C ASP A 134 15.28 2.30 -14.19
N GLN A 135 15.18 3.17 -13.21
CA GLN A 135 14.48 4.44 -13.31
C GLN A 135 15.21 5.49 -12.47
N THR A 136 15.54 6.63 -13.08
CA THR A 136 16.08 7.78 -12.35
C THR A 136 14.97 8.54 -11.65
N SER A 137 15.30 9.25 -10.58
CA SER A 137 14.35 10.09 -9.85
C SER A 137 13.79 11.23 -10.69
N MET A 138 12.56 11.65 -10.37
CA MET A 138 11.98 12.90 -10.85
C MET A 138 12.35 14.10 -9.98
N TYR A 139 13.04 13.87 -8.86
CA TYR A 139 13.61 14.94 -8.06
C TYR A 139 15.03 15.22 -8.54
N ASN A 140 15.36 16.50 -8.70
CA ASN A 140 16.68 16.97 -9.08
C ASN A 140 17.65 16.84 -7.89
N ALA A 141 18.05 15.61 -7.60
CA ALA A 141 18.79 15.26 -6.40
C ALA A 141 20.15 14.64 -6.74
N PRO A 142 21.27 15.32 -6.42
CA PRO A 142 22.61 14.85 -6.79
C PRO A 142 23.03 13.50 -6.18
N ASN A 143 22.36 13.07 -5.10
CA ASN A 143 22.69 11.83 -4.41
C ASN A 143 21.88 10.62 -4.86
N LYS A 144 21.21 10.69 -6.02
CA LYS A 144 20.40 9.60 -6.57
C LYS A 144 19.25 9.19 -5.64
N THR A 145 18.69 10.16 -4.92
CA THR A 145 17.52 9.90 -4.05
C THR A 145 16.33 9.59 -4.94
N GLY A 146 15.57 8.54 -4.62
CA GLY A 146 14.45 8.09 -5.47
C GLY A 146 14.84 7.38 -6.76
N ASP A 147 16.14 7.23 -7.09
CA ASP A 147 16.57 6.31 -8.15
C ASP A 147 16.22 4.88 -7.73
N TYR A 148 15.81 4.05 -8.69
CA TYR A 148 15.45 2.66 -8.46
C TYR A 148 16.03 1.76 -9.55
N GLU A 149 16.75 0.72 -9.13
CA GLU A 149 17.32 -0.31 -9.99
C GLU A 149 16.90 -1.68 -9.48
N LYS A 150 16.53 -2.60 -10.39
CA LYS A 150 16.11 -3.95 -10.07
C LYS A 150 16.63 -4.97 -11.09
N ILE A 151 17.20 -6.05 -10.58
CA ILE A 151 17.51 -7.27 -11.34
C ILE A 151 16.59 -8.38 -10.85
N THR A 152 15.86 -9.01 -11.77
CA THR A 152 14.98 -10.15 -11.48
C THR A 152 15.44 -11.39 -12.22
N GLY A 153 15.37 -12.55 -11.58
CA GLY A 153 15.47 -13.84 -12.24
C GLY A 153 14.20 -14.66 -12.06
N ARG A 154 13.92 -15.57 -13.00
CA ARG A 154 12.87 -16.59 -12.87
C ARG A 154 13.40 -17.92 -13.37
N PHE A 155 13.13 -18.98 -12.62
CA PHE A 155 13.44 -20.36 -13.02
C PHE A 155 12.26 -21.25 -12.65
N ASN A 156 11.57 -21.78 -13.66
CA ASN A 156 10.48 -22.74 -13.48
C ASN A 156 10.85 -24.04 -14.18
N VAL A 157 10.81 -25.14 -13.44
CA VAL A 157 11.10 -26.49 -13.92
C VAL A 157 9.93 -27.38 -13.53
N ASP A 158 9.35 -28.11 -14.48
CA ASP A 158 8.53 -29.28 -14.21
C ASP A 158 9.14 -30.48 -14.91
N TYR A 159 9.27 -31.59 -14.20
CA TYR A 159 9.75 -32.84 -14.76
C TYR A 159 8.74 -33.96 -14.50
N THR A 160 8.17 -34.47 -15.58
CA THR A 160 7.27 -35.62 -15.59
C THR A 160 8.13 -36.87 -15.76
N ILE A 161 8.52 -37.47 -14.63
CA ILE A 161 9.41 -38.65 -14.57
C ILE A 161 8.69 -39.87 -15.15
N SER A 162 7.41 -40.02 -14.84
CA SER A 162 6.54 -41.09 -15.34
C SER A 162 5.08 -40.65 -15.31
N LYS A 163 4.15 -41.54 -15.70
CA LYS A 163 2.71 -41.32 -15.52
C LYS A 163 2.29 -41.21 -14.04
N ILE A 164 3.13 -41.69 -13.13
CA ILE A 164 2.85 -41.71 -11.68
C ILE A 164 3.54 -40.52 -10.99
N PHE A 165 4.77 -40.18 -11.37
CA PHE A 165 5.58 -39.21 -10.63
C PHE A 165 5.88 -37.96 -11.45
N LYS A 166 5.60 -36.80 -10.85
CA LYS A 166 5.98 -35.49 -11.36
C LYS A 166 6.57 -34.65 -10.25
N ILE A 167 7.61 -33.89 -10.57
CA ILE A 167 8.22 -32.91 -9.67
C ILE A 167 8.21 -31.53 -10.32
N GLY A 168 8.19 -30.48 -9.51
CA GLY A 168 8.42 -29.14 -10.03
C GLY A 168 9.07 -28.22 -9.01
N VAL A 169 9.82 -27.25 -9.53
CA VAL A 169 10.57 -26.25 -8.77
C VAL A 169 10.34 -24.90 -9.45
N ASN A 170 10.02 -23.88 -8.66
CA ASN A 170 9.92 -22.50 -9.11
C ASN A 170 10.77 -21.63 -8.19
N LEU A 171 11.64 -20.79 -8.77
CA LEU A 171 12.52 -19.88 -8.06
C LEU A 171 12.43 -18.49 -8.72
N ALA A 172 12.42 -17.43 -7.91
CA ALA A 172 12.39 -16.05 -8.38
C ALA A 172 13.24 -15.14 -7.47
N PRO A 173 14.57 -15.08 -7.67
CA PRO A 173 15.41 -14.14 -6.95
C PRO A 173 15.25 -12.73 -7.53
N ARG A 174 15.40 -11.72 -6.67
CA ARG A 174 15.47 -10.32 -7.06
C ARG A 174 16.48 -9.58 -6.20
N ILE A 175 17.19 -8.65 -6.82
CA ILE A 175 18.11 -7.73 -6.19
C ILE A 175 17.66 -6.33 -6.57
N GLU A 176 17.51 -5.46 -5.58
CA GLU A 176 17.09 -4.09 -5.81
C GLU A 176 18.02 -3.13 -5.08
N ASN A 177 18.31 -2.00 -5.73
CA ASN A 177 18.97 -0.85 -5.13
C ASN A 177 18.06 0.35 -5.32
N TYR A 178 17.75 1.07 -4.25
CA TYR A 178 17.00 2.31 -4.36
C TYR A 178 17.46 3.37 -3.38
N GLY A 179 17.38 4.63 -3.82
CA GLY A 179 17.50 5.79 -2.93
C GLY A 179 16.27 5.92 -2.03
N GLY A 180 16.44 6.52 -0.85
CA GLY A 180 15.31 6.94 -0.03
C GLY A 180 14.51 8.07 -0.69
N GLY A 181 13.45 8.52 -0.01
CA GLY A 181 12.71 9.70 -0.42
C GLY A 181 13.59 10.97 -0.41
N PRO A 182 13.17 12.04 -1.11
CA PRO A 182 14.00 13.22 -1.37
C PRO A 182 14.32 14.10 -0.14
N GLY A 183 13.92 13.69 1.06
CA GLY A 183 14.08 14.47 2.30
C GLY A 183 13.22 15.74 2.36
N THR A 184 12.34 15.94 1.37
CA THR A 184 11.41 17.07 1.24
C THR A 184 10.09 16.58 0.68
N SER A 185 9.05 17.40 0.74
CA SER A 185 7.72 17.10 0.20
C SER A 185 7.40 17.98 -1.00
N LEU A 186 6.44 17.53 -1.82
CA LEU A 186 5.91 18.37 -2.89
C LEU A 186 5.27 19.66 -2.33
N SER A 187 4.59 19.61 -1.18
CA SER A 187 4.10 20.83 -0.50
C SER A 187 5.23 21.81 -0.19
N THR A 188 6.41 21.34 0.21
CA THR A 188 7.55 22.23 0.49
C THR A 188 7.98 22.95 -0.77
N ILE A 189 8.04 22.25 -1.92
CA ILE A 189 8.38 22.82 -3.23
C ILE A 189 7.33 23.82 -3.70
N LEU A 190 6.04 23.52 -3.49
CA LEU A 190 4.93 24.38 -3.91
C LEU A 190 4.73 25.61 -3.02
N ASN A 191 5.07 25.50 -1.73
CA ASN A 191 4.81 26.57 -0.76
C ASN A 191 6.00 27.51 -0.57
N ILE A 192 7.24 27.09 -0.81
CA ILE A 192 8.41 27.94 -0.59
C ILE A 192 8.32 29.22 -1.44
N ALA A 193 8.67 30.36 -0.83
CA ALA A 193 8.46 31.65 -1.46
C ALA A 193 9.36 31.82 -2.70
N PRO A 194 8.84 32.30 -3.84
CA PRO A 194 9.61 32.46 -5.08
C PRO A 194 10.68 33.56 -4.95
N ASN A 195 10.50 34.52 -4.05
CA ASN A 195 11.46 35.60 -3.82
C ASN A 195 12.66 35.25 -2.92
N VAL A 196 12.93 33.96 -2.74
CA VAL A 196 14.05 33.44 -1.96
C VAL A 196 15.00 32.71 -2.89
N ALA A 197 16.29 33.08 -2.89
CA ALA A 197 17.26 32.48 -3.81
C ALA A 197 17.49 31.01 -3.45
N ALA A 198 17.70 30.12 -4.42
CA ALA A 198 18.00 28.72 -4.14
C ALA A 198 19.28 28.51 -3.30
N ARG A 199 20.29 29.38 -3.45
CA ARG A 199 21.61 29.27 -2.80
C ARG A 199 22.11 30.63 -2.33
N LYS A 200 23.03 30.63 -1.37
CA LYS A 200 23.72 31.81 -0.82
C LYS A 200 25.24 31.64 -0.91
N SER A 201 25.98 32.75 -0.84
CA SER A 201 27.45 32.71 -0.90
C SER A 201 28.05 32.03 0.35
N LEU A 202 29.25 31.47 0.18
CA LEU A 202 30.00 30.89 1.30
C LEU A 202 30.42 31.95 2.32
N GLU A 203 30.70 33.18 1.86
CA GLU A 203 31.00 34.31 2.75
C GLU A 203 29.83 34.61 3.67
N LEU A 204 28.61 34.71 3.12
CA LEU A 204 27.40 34.95 3.91
C LEU A 204 27.15 33.78 4.88
N THR A 205 27.29 32.55 4.40
CA THR A 205 27.14 31.34 5.24
C THR A 205 28.11 31.37 6.43
N ASN A 206 29.39 31.67 6.20
CA ASN A 206 30.39 31.73 7.26
C ASN A 206 30.11 32.87 8.24
N ALA A 207 29.67 34.03 7.75
CA ALA A 207 29.29 35.15 8.61
C ALA A 207 28.11 34.78 9.54
N GLU A 208 27.08 34.10 9.02
CA GLU A 208 25.94 33.64 9.81
C GLU A 208 26.32 32.55 10.83
N VAL A 209 27.18 31.60 10.45
CA VAL A 209 27.72 30.58 11.37
C VAL A 209 28.47 31.25 12.52
N ASN A 210 29.37 32.19 12.21
CA ASN A 210 30.16 32.90 13.21
C ASN A 210 29.25 33.71 14.16
N ALA A 211 28.26 34.41 13.63
CA ALA A 211 27.29 35.17 14.43
C ALA A 211 26.47 34.25 15.35
N PHE A 212 26.04 33.08 14.85
CA PHE A 212 25.28 32.11 15.65
C PHE A 212 26.15 31.42 16.72
N ALA A 213 27.39 31.10 16.39
CA ALA A 213 28.35 30.51 17.32
C ALA A 213 28.66 31.45 18.51
N LEU A 214 28.77 32.76 18.28
CA LEU A 214 29.00 33.77 19.33
C LEU A 214 27.86 33.81 20.37
N THR A 215 26.63 33.54 19.94
CA THR A 215 25.45 33.55 20.83
C THR A 215 25.14 32.18 21.42
N ASN A 216 25.79 31.12 20.95
CA ASN A 216 25.58 29.75 21.38
C ASN A 216 26.90 29.00 21.64
N PRO A 217 27.70 29.44 22.65
CA PRO A 217 29.02 28.87 22.92
C PRO A 217 29.00 27.40 23.35
N ALA A 218 27.83 26.86 23.71
CA ALA A 218 27.64 25.44 24.02
C ALA A 218 27.79 24.52 22.80
N PHE A 219 27.68 25.05 21.59
CA PHE A 219 27.79 24.28 20.35
C PHE A 219 29.16 24.46 19.71
N ASN A 220 29.77 23.35 19.31
CA ASN A 220 31.06 23.35 18.63
C ASN A 220 30.88 23.45 17.10
N PHE A 221 30.84 24.67 16.56
CA PHE A 221 30.66 24.98 15.14
C PHE A 221 31.94 24.83 14.28
N THR A 222 32.99 24.14 14.76
CA THR A 222 34.35 24.19 14.19
C THR A 222 34.52 23.67 12.75
N ALA A 223 33.55 22.93 12.19
CA ALA A 223 33.59 22.55 10.78
C ALA A 223 32.20 22.15 10.23
N PHE A 224 31.74 22.83 9.18
CA PHE A 224 30.60 22.42 8.35
C PHE A 224 31.06 22.16 6.93
N ASN A 225 30.33 21.29 6.22
CA ASN A 225 30.54 21.11 4.80
C ASN A 225 29.84 22.23 4.01
N PRO A 226 30.57 23.04 3.23
CA PRO A 226 30.00 24.12 2.41
C PRO A 226 28.89 23.63 1.46
N ILE A 227 29.03 22.42 0.91
CA ILE A 227 28.09 21.83 -0.05
C ILE A 227 26.70 21.65 0.59
N TYR A 228 26.63 21.38 1.90
CA TYR A 228 25.37 21.17 2.63
C TYR A 228 24.81 22.44 3.27
N SER A 229 25.57 23.53 3.23
CA SER A 229 25.33 24.77 3.98
C SER A 229 25.04 25.98 3.08
N GLN A 230 25.38 25.91 1.79
CA GLN A 230 25.18 26.96 0.78
C GLN A 230 23.71 27.25 0.38
N TYR A 231 22.73 26.73 1.11
CA TYR A 231 21.30 26.88 0.81
C TYR A 231 20.68 27.96 1.69
N THR A 232 19.65 28.63 1.17
CA THR A 232 18.87 29.62 1.89
C THR A 232 17.80 28.99 2.77
N PHE A 233 17.14 29.81 3.58
CA PHE A 233 15.95 29.46 4.33
C PHE A 233 14.87 30.51 4.05
N SER A 234 13.63 30.08 3.78
CA SER A 234 12.54 31.02 3.57
C SER A 234 12.06 31.56 4.92
N GLN A 235 12.48 32.77 5.26
CA GLN A 235 12.02 33.46 6.49
C GLN A 235 10.54 33.85 6.40
N PHE A 236 10.01 33.98 5.18
CA PHE A 236 8.64 34.41 4.94
C PHE A 236 7.60 33.45 5.54
N ASN A 237 7.74 32.17 5.23
CA ASN A 237 6.81 31.11 5.64
C ASN A 237 7.51 30.01 6.45
N ASN A 238 8.68 30.32 7.02
CA ASN A 238 9.48 29.41 7.83
C ASN A 238 9.71 28.04 7.14
N THR A 239 9.93 28.05 5.83
CA THR A 239 10.01 26.84 5.01
C THR A 239 11.46 26.51 4.67
N SER A 240 11.83 25.26 4.92
CA SER A 240 13.15 24.72 4.58
C SER A 240 13.35 24.65 3.07
N ASN A 241 14.58 24.91 2.63
CA ASN A 241 14.93 24.82 1.21
C ASN A 241 14.90 23.36 0.73
N PRO A 242 14.06 23.02 -0.27
CA PRO A 242 13.89 21.65 -0.73
C PRO A 242 15.16 21.06 -1.33
N LEU A 243 15.96 21.87 -2.05
CA LEU A 243 17.22 21.44 -2.64
C LEU A 243 18.25 21.07 -1.57
N ALA A 244 18.23 21.76 -0.42
CA ALA A 244 19.09 21.43 0.71
C ALA A 244 18.79 20.03 1.28
N SER A 245 17.50 19.70 1.41
CA SER A 245 17.06 18.38 1.83
C SER A 245 17.46 17.30 0.83
N MET A 246 17.24 17.53 -0.46
CA MET A 246 17.64 16.61 -1.53
C MET A 246 19.16 16.40 -1.57
N GLN A 247 19.93 17.47 -1.38
CA GLN A 247 21.40 17.42 -1.30
C GLN A 247 21.91 16.63 -0.08
N ARG A 248 21.07 16.43 0.94
CA ARG A 248 21.38 15.65 2.14
C ARG A 248 20.64 14.31 2.20
N ALA A 249 19.84 13.97 1.19
CA ALA A 249 19.15 12.70 1.10
C ALA A 249 20.14 11.59 0.69
N PHE A 250 20.83 11.02 1.68
CA PHE A 250 21.85 9.99 1.48
C PHE A 250 21.33 8.57 1.69
N GLN A 251 20.06 8.41 2.05
CA GLN A 251 19.51 7.09 2.29
C GLN A 251 19.63 6.23 1.04
N LYS A 252 20.24 5.05 1.19
CA LYS A 252 20.31 4.01 0.16
C LYS A 252 19.88 2.70 0.77
N THR A 253 19.05 1.97 0.06
CA THR A 253 18.58 0.65 0.45
C THR A 253 19.04 -0.38 -0.55
N LYS A 254 19.68 -1.43 -0.04
CA LYS A 254 19.95 -2.65 -0.78
C LYS A 254 18.96 -3.70 -0.35
N PHE A 255 18.32 -4.35 -1.30
CA PHE A 255 17.32 -5.36 -1.04
C PHE A 255 17.67 -6.63 -1.80
N PHE A 256 17.54 -7.77 -1.13
CA PHE A 256 17.54 -9.09 -1.74
C PHE A 256 16.26 -9.79 -1.34
N GLY A 257 15.57 -10.38 -2.31
CA GLY A 257 14.41 -11.20 -2.04
C GLY A 257 14.39 -12.42 -2.94
N THR A 258 13.79 -13.49 -2.48
CA THR A 258 13.57 -14.69 -3.30
C THR A 258 12.27 -15.34 -2.93
N GLN A 259 11.52 -15.77 -3.95
CA GLN A 259 10.38 -16.67 -3.78
C GLN A 259 10.78 -18.05 -4.31
N ALA A 260 10.54 -19.07 -3.49
CA ALA A 260 10.85 -20.45 -3.85
C ALA A 260 9.62 -21.33 -3.60
N SER A 261 9.39 -22.27 -4.50
CA SER A 261 8.43 -23.34 -4.29
C SER A 261 8.91 -24.63 -4.94
N SER A 262 8.70 -25.73 -4.26
CA SER A 262 8.91 -27.07 -4.80
C SER A 262 7.68 -27.90 -4.51
N TYR A 263 7.40 -28.84 -5.40
CA TYR A 263 6.32 -29.79 -5.20
C TYR A 263 6.66 -31.12 -5.83
N PHE A 264 6.04 -32.16 -5.30
CA PHE A 264 5.95 -33.45 -5.96
C PHE A 264 4.50 -33.89 -6.03
N GLU A 265 4.19 -34.61 -7.09
CA GLU A 265 2.87 -35.12 -7.41
C GLU A 265 2.99 -36.62 -7.69
N ILE A 266 2.09 -37.38 -7.08
CA ILE A 266 1.99 -38.83 -7.21
C ILE A 266 0.59 -39.17 -7.65
N THR A 267 0.46 -39.91 -8.75
CA THR A 267 -0.82 -40.43 -9.27
C THR A 267 -0.81 -41.96 -9.15
N PRO A 268 -1.03 -42.52 -7.94
CA PRO A 268 -0.89 -43.96 -7.69
C PRO A 268 -1.99 -44.79 -8.37
N LEU A 269 -3.16 -44.20 -8.56
CA LEU A 269 -4.30 -44.79 -9.25
C LEU A 269 -4.82 -43.79 -10.29
N LYS A 270 -5.49 -44.31 -11.32
CA LYS A 270 -6.12 -43.46 -12.33
C LYS A 270 -7.06 -42.44 -11.65
N ASN A 271 -6.86 -41.17 -11.98
CA ASN A 271 -7.61 -40.01 -11.47
C ASN A 271 -7.43 -39.66 -9.98
N LEU A 272 -6.58 -40.36 -9.22
CA LEU A 272 -6.24 -40.00 -7.85
C LEU A 272 -4.87 -39.34 -7.83
N THR A 273 -4.80 -38.07 -7.48
CA THR A 273 -3.57 -37.28 -7.45
C THR A 273 -3.29 -36.79 -6.04
N PHE A 274 -2.17 -37.21 -5.48
CA PHE A 274 -1.60 -36.63 -4.27
C PHE A 274 -0.56 -35.58 -4.66
N ARG A 275 -0.60 -34.42 -4.02
CA ARG A 275 0.40 -33.37 -4.21
C ARG A 275 0.82 -32.79 -2.87
N SER A 276 2.13 -32.73 -2.65
CA SER A 276 2.75 -32.02 -1.52
C SER A 276 3.63 -30.90 -2.07
N SER A 277 3.51 -29.71 -1.50
CA SER A 277 4.32 -28.56 -1.89
C SER A 277 4.85 -27.80 -0.68
N LEU A 278 6.10 -27.38 -0.78
CA LEU A 278 6.74 -26.42 0.10
C LEU A 278 6.94 -25.12 -0.68
N SER A 279 6.43 -24.01 -0.16
CA SER A 279 6.58 -22.70 -0.78
C SER A 279 6.94 -21.65 0.25
N GLY A 280 7.53 -20.55 -0.17
CA GLY A 280 7.96 -19.51 0.74
C GLY A 280 8.68 -18.36 0.07
N PHE A 281 8.99 -17.36 0.88
CA PHE A 281 9.88 -16.28 0.50
C PHE A 281 10.87 -15.97 1.61
N TYR A 282 11.96 -15.33 1.23
CA TYR A 282 12.90 -14.69 2.13
C TYR A 282 13.22 -13.32 1.54
N ASN A 283 13.03 -12.26 2.31
CA ASN A 283 13.47 -10.93 1.95
C ASN A 283 14.39 -10.37 3.03
N THR A 284 15.37 -9.59 2.58
CA THR A 284 16.24 -8.80 3.44
C THR A 284 16.44 -7.45 2.80
N SER A 285 16.29 -6.39 3.61
CA SER A 285 16.63 -5.03 3.22
C SER A 285 17.68 -4.49 4.17
N ASN A 286 18.64 -3.75 3.65
CA ASN A 286 19.63 -3.02 4.42
C ASN A 286 19.59 -1.57 3.96
N ALA A 287 18.98 -0.72 4.76
CA ALA A 287 18.94 0.71 4.54
C ALA A 287 20.06 1.37 5.33
N THR A 288 20.90 2.14 4.65
CA THR A 288 21.90 3.00 5.30
C THR A 288 21.50 4.45 5.05
N ASN A 289 21.47 5.25 6.10
CA ASN A 289 21.24 6.69 5.99
C ASN A 289 22.34 7.46 6.73
N TYR A 290 22.81 8.53 6.11
CA TYR A 290 23.86 9.38 6.65
C TYR A 290 23.32 10.81 6.82
N ASN A 291 23.55 11.38 8.00
CA ASN A 291 23.20 12.75 8.34
C ASN A 291 24.49 13.55 8.49
N PRO A 292 24.76 14.55 7.63
CA PRO A 292 25.98 15.35 7.70
C PRO A 292 25.89 16.47 8.74
N LYS A 293 27.04 17.10 9.03
CA LYS A 293 27.07 18.42 9.66
C LYS A 293 26.72 19.48 8.62
N PHE A 294 25.81 20.39 8.96
CA PHE A 294 25.47 21.54 8.11
C PHE A 294 24.94 22.72 8.92
N TYR A 295 24.98 23.91 8.34
CA TYR A 295 24.30 25.08 8.86
C TYR A 295 23.63 25.87 7.73
N ILE A 296 22.32 26.07 7.83
CA ILE A 296 21.56 26.93 6.90
C ILE A 296 21.03 28.15 7.65
N SER A 297 20.43 27.94 8.82
CA SER A 297 19.87 28.99 9.65
C SER A 297 19.83 28.51 11.11
N PRO A 298 19.56 29.40 12.08
CA PRO A 298 19.29 29.00 13.47
C PRO A 298 18.16 27.96 13.61
N GLN A 299 17.25 27.87 12.64
CA GLN A 299 16.15 26.92 12.60
C GLN A 299 16.50 25.62 11.86
N SER A 300 17.62 25.58 11.14
CA SER A 300 17.99 24.46 10.27
C SER A 300 19.51 24.26 10.26
N PHE A 301 19.99 23.46 11.22
CA PHE A 301 21.40 23.08 11.34
C PHE A 301 21.56 21.69 11.98
N SER A 302 22.73 21.07 11.79
CA SER A 302 23.18 19.88 12.50
C SER A 302 24.67 19.97 12.78
N ILE A 303 25.07 19.82 14.03
CA ILE A 303 26.48 19.91 14.47
C ILE A 303 27.16 18.55 14.70
N ILE A 304 26.39 17.46 14.65
CA ILE A 304 26.86 16.08 14.82
C ILE A 304 26.50 15.31 13.55
N SER A 305 27.51 14.69 12.93
CA SER A 305 27.29 13.75 11.84
C SER A 305 26.89 12.39 12.40
N GLY A 306 26.14 11.60 11.64
CA GLY A 306 25.79 10.25 12.04
C GLY A 306 25.39 9.34 10.89
N VAL A 307 25.61 8.05 11.08
CA VAL A 307 25.16 6.99 10.16
C VAL A 307 24.23 6.08 10.91
N SER A 308 23.08 5.81 10.30
CA SER A 308 22.17 4.76 10.73
C SER A 308 22.19 3.61 9.73
N GLN A 309 22.05 2.40 10.24
CA GLN A 309 21.82 1.21 9.44
C GLN A 309 20.62 0.46 10.00
N ASN A 310 19.64 0.18 9.15
CA ASN A 310 18.48 -0.62 9.47
C ASN A 310 18.47 -1.88 8.61
N THR A 311 18.46 -3.05 9.23
CA THR A 311 18.33 -4.34 8.55
C THR A 311 16.99 -4.96 8.91
N VAL A 312 16.12 -5.09 7.92
CA VAL A 312 14.84 -5.80 8.06
C VAL A 312 14.96 -7.13 7.34
N GLN A 313 14.56 -8.21 8.00
CA GLN A 313 14.44 -9.52 7.37
C GLN A 313 13.05 -10.06 7.63
N ASP A 314 12.46 -10.63 6.59
CA ASP A 314 11.25 -11.40 6.73
C ASP A 314 11.34 -12.68 5.92
N TYR A 315 10.69 -13.72 6.42
CA TYR A 315 10.56 -14.96 5.68
C TYR A 315 9.30 -15.68 6.07
N ARG A 316 8.78 -16.41 5.08
CA ARG A 316 7.57 -17.20 5.22
C ARG A 316 7.81 -18.56 4.60
N TRP A 317 7.31 -19.60 5.24
CA TRP A 317 7.20 -20.92 4.63
C TRP A 317 5.77 -21.42 4.79
N GLN A 318 5.31 -22.16 3.78
CA GLN A 318 4.00 -22.79 3.73
C GLN A 318 4.14 -24.19 3.15
N ILE A 319 3.52 -25.17 3.81
CA ILE A 319 3.45 -26.55 3.35
C ILE A 319 1.99 -26.86 3.07
N ASP A 320 1.69 -27.27 1.84
CA ASP A 320 0.36 -27.72 1.44
C ASP A 320 0.40 -29.18 1.02
N ASN A 321 -0.50 -29.99 1.57
CA ASN A 321 -0.70 -31.37 1.16
C ASN A 321 -2.14 -31.54 0.69
N THR A 322 -2.32 -32.05 -0.51
CA THR A 322 -3.64 -32.20 -1.14
C THR A 322 -3.81 -33.58 -1.76
N VAL A 323 -5.04 -34.07 -1.71
CA VAL A 323 -5.50 -35.26 -2.44
C VAL A 323 -6.67 -34.82 -3.29
N ASN A 324 -6.59 -35.11 -4.59
CA ASN A 324 -7.65 -34.83 -5.56
C ASN A 324 -8.10 -36.14 -6.22
N TYR A 325 -9.41 -36.38 -6.29
CA TYR A 325 -9.99 -37.52 -6.98
C TYR A 325 -11.08 -37.06 -7.95
N THR A 326 -10.91 -37.39 -9.22
CA THR A 326 -11.87 -37.06 -10.28
C THR A 326 -12.49 -38.33 -10.85
N PHE A 327 -13.81 -38.41 -10.97
CA PHE A 327 -14.45 -39.60 -11.54
C PHE A 327 -15.76 -39.24 -12.24
N ASN A 328 -16.09 -40.05 -13.25
CA ASN A 328 -17.25 -39.83 -14.10
C ASN A 328 -18.15 -41.08 -14.10
N LEU A 329 -19.46 -40.86 -14.06
CA LEU A 329 -20.51 -41.89 -14.15
C LEU A 329 -21.52 -41.46 -15.23
N ASP A 330 -21.33 -41.94 -16.45
CA ASP A 330 -22.11 -41.50 -17.63
C ASP A 330 -22.09 -39.96 -17.75
N LYS A 331 -23.23 -39.30 -17.57
CA LYS A 331 -23.38 -37.84 -17.62
C LYS A 331 -22.98 -37.11 -16.34
N HIS A 332 -22.58 -37.83 -15.29
CA HIS A 332 -22.21 -37.24 -14.00
C HIS A 332 -20.69 -37.13 -13.90
N HIS A 333 -20.18 -35.94 -13.61
CA HIS A 333 -18.75 -35.70 -13.38
C HIS A 333 -18.56 -35.18 -11.95
N PHE A 334 -17.57 -35.72 -11.26
CA PHE A 334 -17.26 -35.37 -9.87
C PHE A 334 -15.78 -35.02 -9.72
N ASN A 335 -15.49 -33.98 -8.94
CA ASN A 335 -14.16 -33.64 -8.46
C ASN A 335 -14.21 -33.43 -6.94
N LEU A 336 -13.42 -34.23 -6.22
CA LEU A 336 -13.26 -34.18 -4.78
C LEU A 336 -11.82 -33.81 -4.43
N LEU A 337 -11.65 -32.75 -3.66
CA LEU A 337 -10.35 -32.32 -3.16
C LEU A 337 -10.38 -32.19 -1.63
N GLY A 338 -9.35 -32.69 -0.98
CA GLY A 338 -9.09 -32.50 0.45
C GLY A 338 -7.65 -32.07 0.67
N GLY A 339 -7.40 -31.21 1.64
CA GLY A 339 -6.05 -30.73 1.91
C GLY A 339 -5.82 -30.14 3.29
N LEU A 340 -4.53 -30.05 3.61
CA LEU A 340 -3.97 -29.50 4.84
C LEU A 340 -2.95 -28.41 4.48
N SER A 341 -2.92 -27.33 5.24
CA SER A 341 -1.91 -26.28 5.11
C SER A 341 -1.29 -25.92 6.45
N ALA A 342 0.00 -25.68 6.47
CA ALA A 342 0.73 -25.10 7.61
C ALA A 342 1.56 -23.92 7.11
N ASP A 343 1.50 -22.79 7.82
CA ASP A 343 2.10 -21.51 7.43
C ASP A 343 2.76 -20.83 8.64
N ASN A 344 3.95 -20.27 8.47
CA ASN A 344 4.60 -19.43 9.46
C ASN A 344 5.35 -18.29 8.80
N TYR A 345 5.10 -17.08 9.31
CA TYR A 345 5.83 -15.87 8.99
C TYR A 345 6.68 -15.41 10.16
N THR A 346 7.91 -15.01 9.88
CA THR A 346 8.84 -14.45 10.87
C THR A 346 9.34 -13.11 10.39
N TYR A 347 9.38 -12.14 11.30
CA TYR A 347 9.92 -10.81 11.07
C TYR A 347 11.07 -10.53 12.04
N SER A 348 12.14 -9.94 11.54
CA SER A 348 13.21 -9.37 12.35
C SER A 348 13.62 -7.99 11.85
N ASN A 349 13.99 -7.14 12.80
CA ASN A 349 14.56 -5.83 12.52
C ASN A 349 15.74 -5.58 13.44
N SER A 350 16.80 -4.97 12.92
CA SER A 350 17.90 -4.45 13.70
C SER A 350 18.27 -3.05 13.22
N TYR A 351 18.44 -2.14 14.17
CA TYR A 351 18.78 -0.75 13.93
C TYR A 351 20.00 -0.37 14.76
N VAL A 352 20.95 0.31 14.13
CA VAL A 352 22.11 0.88 14.81
C VAL A 352 22.33 2.30 14.31
N TYR A 353 22.59 3.22 15.23
CA TYR A 353 22.98 4.60 14.93
C TYR A 353 24.31 4.94 15.60
N ARG A 354 25.27 5.40 14.79
CA ARG A 354 26.58 5.86 15.26
C ARG A 354 26.80 7.32 14.88
N GLN A 355 27.44 8.05 15.78
CA GLN A 355 27.71 9.49 15.65
C GLN A 355 29.19 9.78 15.43
N ASP A 356 29.50 11.03 15.11
CA ASP A 356 30.86 11.56 14.94
C ASP A 356 31.64 10.82 13.85
N ILE A 357 31.10 10.87 12.63
CA ILE A 357 31.78 10.37 11.43
C ILE A 357 32.98 11.29 11.13
N PRO A 358 34.19 10.76 10.91
CA PRO A 358 35.41 11.56 10.80
C PRO A 358 35.46 12.45 9.55
N TYR A 359 34.81 12.04 8.45
CA TYR A 359 34.80 12.78 7.18
C TYR A 359 33.43 12.74 6.51
N ASP A 360 32.96 13.89 6.04
CA ASP A 360 31.64 14.06 5.40
C ASP A 360 31.64 13.70 3.90
N ALA A 361 32.35 12.63 3.51
CA ALA A 361 32.52 12.18 2.13
C ALA A 361 32.52 10.65 1.99
N GLU A 362 32.13 10.13 0.83
CA GLU A 362 32.40 8.74 0.47
C GLU A 362 33.93 8.51 0.36
N PRO A 363 34.47 7.35 0.77
CA PRO A 363 33.76 6.14 1.19
C PRO A 363 33.46 6.07 2.70
N TYR A 364 33.62 7.14 3.49
CA TYR A 364 33.60 7.09 4.97
C TYR A 364 32.21 7.02 5.62
N ARG A 365 31.14 6.93 4.82
CA ARG A 365 29.73 6.97 5.29
C ARG A 365 29.17 5.58 5.62
N TYR A 366 29.96 4.77 6.31
CA TYR A 366 29.56 3.45 6.78
C TYR A 366 29.47 3.39 8.30
N ILE A 367 28.69 2.43 8.81
CA ILE A 367 28.34 2.38 10.23
C ILE A 367 29.56 2.33 11.15
N SER A 368 30.60 1.55 10.83
CA SER A 368 31.80 1.42 11.66
C SER A 368 32.72 2.64 11.68
N ALA A 369 32.45 3.67 10.87
CA ALA A 369 33.23 4.91 10.88
C ALA A 369 32.92 5.83 12.07
N GLY A 370 31.73 5.74 12.66
CA GLY A 370 31.34 6.62 13.76
C GLY A 370 32.09 6.33 15.06
N ALA A 371 32.44 7.35 15.83
CA ALA A 371 33.23 7.20 17.05
C ALA A 371 32.47 6.50 18.19
N SER A 372 31.15 6.70 18.29
CA SER A 372 30.31 6.18 19.38
C SER A 372 29.02 5.56 18.86
N VAL A 373 28.44 4.63 19.64
CA VAL A 373 27.09 4.11 19.42
C VAL A 373 26.12 4.97 20.20
N ALA A 374 25.23 5.66 19.48
CA ALA A 374 24.24 6.56 20.08
C ALA A 374 22.90 5.86 20.30
N ASP A 375 22.56 4.88 19.44
CA ASP A 375 21.35 4.07 19.59
C ASP A 375 21.54 2.68 18.96
N GLY A 376 20.82 1.69 19.50
CA GLY A 376 20.86 0.30 19.07
C GLY A 376 19.60 -0.42 19.54
N THR A 377 18.75 -0.84 18.59
CA THR A 377 17.51 -1.55 18.89
C THR A 377 17.34 -2.75 17.96
N GLY A 378 16.46 -3.68 18.37
CA GLY A 378 16.16 -4.84 17.56
C GLY A 378 14.84 -5.49 17.96
N THR A 379 14.30 -6.28 17.05
CA THR A 379 13.06 -7.03 17.27
C THR A 379 13.15 -8.35 16.52
N PHE A 380 12.68 -9.43 17.15
CA PHE A 380 12.53 -10.74 16.54
C PHE A 380 11.17 -11.31 16.92
N GLN A 381 10.32 -11.53 15.92
CA GLN A 381 8.92 -11.92 16.12
C GLN A 381 8.58 -13.14 15.24
N PRO A 382 8.68 -14.36 15.79
CA PRO A 382 8.18 -15.56 15.11
C PRO A 382 6.64 -15.60 15.18
N GLY A 383 5.97 -15.89 14.07
CA GLY A 383 4.52 -15.78 13.97
C GLY A 383 4.03 -14.34 14.04
N ALA A 384 4.78 -13.40 13.44
CA ALA A 384 4.42 -11.99 13.42
C ALA A 384 3.10 -11.75 12.65
N GLY A 385 2.38 -10.69 13.00
CA GLY A 385 1.30 -10.19 12.17
C GLY A 385 1.82 -9.71 10.80
N PRO A 386 0.96 -9.68 9.76
CA PRO A 386 -0.45 -10.06 9.77
C PRO A 386 -0.69 -11.57 9.54
N PHE A 387 0.36 -12.37 9.34
CA PHE A 387 0.22 -13.77 8.92
C PHE A 387 0.09 -14.75 10.10
N GLY A 388 0.88 -14.55 11.16
CA GLY A 388 0.92 -15.46 12.31
C GLY A 388 1.56 -16.82 12.00
N LYS A 389 1.32 -17.77 12.90
CA LYS A 389 1.41 -19.21 12.64
C LYS A 389 0.01 -19.72 12.38
N MET A 390 -0.19 -20.45 11.29
CA MET A 390 -1.51 -20.91 10.87
C MET A 390 -1.51 -22.38 10.50
N ASN A 391 -2.55 -23.09 10.91
CA ASN A 391 -2.89 -24.43 10.47
C ASN A 391 -4.28 -24.41 9.84
N SER A 392 -4.44 -25.14 8.74
CA SER A 392 -5.69 -25.13 7.99
C SER A 392 -6.08 -26.50 7.47
N TYR A 393 -7.39 -26.72 7.42
CA TYR A 393 -8.04 -27.90 6.85
C TYR A 393 -9.05 -27.44 5.81
N PHE A 394 -9.03 -28.02 4.61
CA PHE A 394 -9.96 -27.61 3.56
C PHE A 394 -10.39 -28.77 2.67
N THR A 395 -11.61 -28.65 2.15
CA THR A 395 -12.16 -29.57 1.16
C THR A 395 -13.00 -28.82 0.13
N ARG A 396 -13.04 -29.36 -1.08
CA ARG A 396 -13.84 -28.86 -2.19
C ARG A 396 -14.53 -30.03 -2.88
N PHE A 397 -15.79 -29.83 -3.19
CA PHE A 397 -16.63 -30.70 -3.99
C PHE A 397 -17.09 -29.94 -5.23
N GLN A 398 -16.99 -30.57 -6.39
CA GLN A 398 -17.58 -30.09 -7.63
C GLN A 398 -18.31 -31.23 -8.32
N TYR A 399 -19.46 -30.90 -8.87
CA TYR A 399 -20.32 -31.81 -9.61
C TYR A 399 -20.85 -31.10 -10.86
N ASP A 400 -20.81 -31.80 -12.00
CA ASP A 400 -21.61 -31.43 -13.16
C ASP A 400 -22.47 -32.59 -13.66
N PHE A 401 -23.66 -32.22 -14.15
CA PHE A 401 -24.52 -33.12 -14.90
C PHE A 401 -24.62 -32.66 -16.34
N ASN A 402 -24.12 -33.50 -17.26
CA ASN A 402 -24.24 -33.34 -18.70
C ASN A 402 -23.78 -31.95 -19.16
N GLU A 403 -22.76 -31.39 -18.50
CA GLU A 403 -22.24 -30.04 -18.74
C GLU A 403 -23.32 -28.93 -18.66
N THR A 404 -24.46 -29.19 -18.04
CA THR A 404 -25.63 -28.29 -18.04
C THR A 404 -25.86 -27.70 -16.64
N TYR A 405 -25.86 -28.55 -15.62
CA TYR A 405 -26.04 -28.14 -14.23
C TYR A 405 -24.74 -28.36 -13.47
N TYR A 406 -24.26 -27.31 -12.81
CA TYR A 406 -23.05 -27.31 -12.01
C TYR A 406 -23.41 -27.04 -10.56
N LEU A 407 -22.87 -27.84 -9.65
CA LEU A 407 -22.93 -27.61 -8.21
C LEU A 407 -21.52 -27.64 -7.63
N GLY A 408 -21.24 -26.70 -6.75
CA GLY A 408 -19.96 -26.58 -6.05
C GLY A 408 -20.18 -26.35 -4.57
N GLY A 409 -19.28 -26.90 -3.76
CA GLY A 409 -19.22 -26.63 -2.34
C GLY A 409 -17.78 -26.65 -1.85
N SER A 410 -17.46 -25.82 -0.86
CA SER A 410 -16.19 -25.90 -0.16
C SER A 410 -16.38 -25.66 1.33
N PHE A 411 -15.49 -26.25 2.12
CA PHE A 411 -15.40 -25.97 3.53
C PHE A 411 -13.93 -25.78 3.90
N ARG A 412 -13.66 -24.77 4.72
CA ARG A 412 -12.32 -24.51 5.23
C ARG A 412 -12.36 -24.08 6.69
N ALA A 413 -11.43 -24.62 7.48
CA ALA A 413 -11.16 -24.23 8.85
C ALA A 413 -9.72 -23.71 8.95
N ASP A 414 -9.54 -22.49 9.47
CA ASP A 414 -8.22 -21.84 9.64
C ASP A 414 -7.98 -21.49 11.11
N GLY A 415 -6.84 -21.89 11.66
CA GLY A 415 -6.46 -21.66 13.06
C GLY A 415 -5.22 -20.78 13.17
N SER A 416 -5.28 -19.63 13.85
CA SER A 416 -4.19 -18.63 13.91
C SER A 416 -3.62 -18.39 15.30
N SER A 417 -2.29 -18.25 15.43
CA SER A 417 -1.63 -17.89 16.70
C SER A 417 -1.87 -16.44 17.16
N LEU A 418 -2.44 -15.59 16.31
CA LEU A 418 -2.73 -14.18 16.59
C LEU A 418 -4.02 -14.00 17.40
N LEU A 419 -4.80 -15.06 17.57
CA LEU A 419 -6.05 -15.07 18.33
C LEU A 419 -5.91 -15.90 19.61
N SER A 420 -6.81 -15.66 20.56
CA SER A 420 -6.85 -16.43 21.81
C SER A 420 -7.07 -17.92 21.54
N PRO A 421 -6.65 -18.81 22.46
CA PRO A 421 -6.90 -20.25 22.32
C PRO A 421 -8.38 -20.61 22.07
N GLU A 422 -9.31 -19.85 22.64
CA GLU A 422 -10.76 -20.06 22.54
C GLU A 422 -11.31 -19.65 21.16
N ASN A 423 -10.78 -18.59 20.55
CA ASN A 423 -11.25 -18.06 19.25
C ASN A 423 -10.31 -18.40 18.08
N ARG A 424 -9.41 -19.37 18.27
CA ARG A 424 -8.32 -19.66 17.32
C ARG A 424 -8.81 -20.01 15.92
N TRP A 425 -9.92 -20.73 15.83
CA TRP A 425 -10.45 -21.32 14.60
C TRP A 425 -11.57 -20.49 13.98
N GLY A 426 -11.45 -20.21 12.69
CA GLY A 426 -12.50 -19.64 11.84
C GLY A 426 -12.98 -20.67 10.81
N TYR A 427 -14.27 -20.61 10.44
CA TYR A 427 -14.92 -21.58 9.55
C TYR A 427 -15.60 -20.88 8.37
N PHE A 428 -15.31 -21.34 7.15
CA PHE A 428 -15.62 -20.64 5.90
C PHE A 428 -16.28 -21.58 4.88
N PRO A 429 -17.57 -21.94 5.07
CA PRO A 429 -18.31 -22.73 4.09
C PRO A 429 -18.78 -21.88 2.91
N THR A 430 -18.73 -22.45 1.70
CA THR A 430 -19.32 -21.84 0.50
C THR A 430 -20.05 -22.86 -0.34
N VAL A 431 -21.05 -22.37 -1.09
CA VAL A 431 -21.82 -23.12 -2.07
C VAL A 431 -21.95 -22.31 -3.35
N SER A 432 -22.00 -22.99 -4.48
CA SER A 432 -22.27 -22.36 -5.77
C SER A 432 -23.09 -23.27 -6.68
N ALA A 433 -23.86 -22.65 -7.56
CA ALA A 433 -24.63 -23.32 -8.58
C ALA A 433 -24.50 -22.57 -9.90
N GLY A 434 -24.49 -23.32 -11.00
CA GLY A 434 -24.47 -22.78 -12.35
C GLY A 434 -25.38 -23.57 -13.27
N TYR A 435 -26.08 -22.89 -14.17
CA TYR A 435 -26.97 -23.47 -15.14
C TYR A 435 -26.67 -22.91 -16.53
N ILE A 436 -26.17 -23.78 -17.42
CA ILE A 436 -25.92 -23.44 -18.83
C ILE A 436 -27.21 -23.70 -19.61
N ILE A 437 -28.05 -22.68 -19.69
CA ILE A 437 -29.37 -22.74 -20.33
C ILE A 437 -29.24 -23.03 -21.84
N SER A 438 -28.16 -22.57 -22.48
CA SER A 438 -27.89 -22.85 -23.89
C SER A 438 -27.63 -24.33 -24.20
N ASN A 439 -27.42 -25.18 -23.18
CA ASN A 439 -27.28 -26.62 -23.36
C ASN A 439 -28.61 -27.38 -23.44
N GLU A 440 -29.73 -26.71 -23.17
CA GLU A 440 -31.06 -27.30 -23.24
C GLU A 440 -31.53 -27.50 -24.69
N SER A 441 -32.24 -28.60 -24.93
CA SER A 441 -32.71 -28.97 -26.29
C SER A 441 -33.61 -27.91 -26.93
N TYR A 442 -34.37 -27.16 -26.12
CA TYR A 442 -35.28 -26.11 -26.59
C TYR A 442 -34.58 -24.76 -26.89
N ILE A 443 -33.33 -24.56 -26.46
CA ILE A 443 -32.54 -23.34 -26.74
C ILE A 443 -31.40 -23.59 -27.74
N LYS A 444 -30.84 -24.82 -27.77
CA LYS A 444 -29.67 -25.19 -28.58
C LYS A 444 -29.71 -24.78 -30.06
N ASN A 445 -30.89 -24.59 -30.63
CA ASN A 445 -31.10 -24.28 -32.06
C ASN A 445 -31.25 -22.78 -32.36
N LEU A 446 -31.03 -21.88 -31.39
CA LEU A 446 -31.11 -20.43 -31.61
C LEU A 446 -29.81 -19.87 -32.21
N ASN A 447 -29.80 -19.58 -33.51
CA ASN A 447 -28.61 -19.09 -34.23
C ASN A 447 -28.02 -17.78 -33.71
N TRP A 448 -28.81 -16.96 -33.00
CA TRP A 448 -28.38 -15.68 -32.46
C TRP A 448 -27.76 -15.81 -31.05
N LEU A 449 -28.00 -16.92 -30.34
CA LEU A 449 -27.52 -17.17 -28.98
C LEU A 449 -26.53 -18.33 -28.98
N SER A 450 -25.26 -18.04 -28.70
CA SER A 450 -24.18 -19.02 -28.69
C SER A 450 -23.94 -19.63 -27.31
N TYR A 451 -24.13 -18.84 -26.26
CA TYR A 451 -23.94 -19.27 -24.87
C TYR A 451 -24.87 -18.50 -23.95
N LEU A 452 -25.44 -19.18 -22.96
CA LEU A 452 -26.15 -18.52 -21.86
C LEU A 452 -25.97 -19.34 -20.59
N LYS A 453 -25.38 -18.71 -19.58
CA LYS A 453 -25.22 -19.27 -18.24
C LYS A 453 -25.73 -18.31 -17.19
N VAL A 454 -26.48 -18.84 -16.23
CA VAL A 454 -26.80 -18.16 -14.97
C VAL A 454 -26.04 -18.85 -13.86
N ARG A 455 -25.48 -18.07 -12.93
CA ARG A 455 -24.71 -18.57 -11.80
C ARG A 455 -25.06 -17.83 -10.52
N ALA A 456 -24.93 -18.52 -9.40
CA ALA A 456 -25.02 -17.93 -8.07
C ALA A 456 -24.00 -18.58 -7.14
N SER A 457 -23.43 -17.79 -6.23
CA SER A 457 -22.53 -18.25 -5.18
C SER A 457 -22.87 -17.56 -3.86
N PHE A 458 -22.80 -18.33 -2.78
CA PHE A 458 -23.02 -17.83 -1.43
C PHE A 458 -22.02 -18.48 -0.48
N GLY A 459 -21.48 -17.70 0.46
CA GLY A 459 -20.68 -18.29 1.52
C GLY A 459 -20.05 -17.27 2.45
N TYR A 460 -19.28 -17.81 3.38
CA TYR A 460 -18.49 -17.03 4.32
C TYR A 460 -17.01 -17.16 3.96
N VAL A 461 -16.31 -16.04 3.94
CA VAL A 461 -14.87 -15.94 3.73
C VAL A 461 -14.27 -15.17 4.90
N GLY A 462 -13.07 -15.53 5.34
CA GLY A 462 -12.44 -14.79 6.43
C GLY A 462 -11.98 -13.42 5.99
N GLY A 463 -11.77 -12.54 6.97
CA GLY A 463 -11.19 -11.21 6.76
C GLY A 463 -9.81 -11.08 7.41
N ASN A 464 -9.49 -9.86 7.83
CA ASN A 464 -8.20 -9.59 8.44
C ASN A 464 -8.05 -10.27 9.80
N LEU A 465 -6.81 -10.58 10.15
CA LEU A 465 -6.40 -10.94 11.49
C LEU A 465 -5.79 -9.73 12.19
N PRO A 466 -5.69 -9.76 13.52
CA PRO A 466 -5.03 -8.70 14.25
C PRO A 466 -3.58 -8.52 13.77
N SER A 467 -3.17 -7.29 13.47
CA SER A 467 -1.81 -6.97 13.01
C SER A 467 -0.77 -7.04 14.13
N ASN A 468 -1.19 -6.92 15.40
CA ASN A 468 -0.31 -6.99 16.56
C ASN A 468 -0.24 -8.41 17.16
N VAL A 469 0.98 -8.87 17.39
CA VAL A 469 1.20 -10.05 18.25
C VAL A 469 0.78 -9.67 19.67
N GLY A 470 0.00 -10.53 20.33
CA GLY A 470 -0.50 -10.25 21.68
C GLY A 470 -1.72 -9.32 21.71
N ALA A 471 -2.53 -9.26 20.64
CA ALA A 471 -3.82 -8.58 20.70
C ALA A 471 -4.71 -9.10 21.84
N TYR A 472 -4.63 -10.40 22.14
CA TYR A 472 -5.38 -11.06 23.21
C TYR A 472 -4.64 -11.14 24.56
N GLN A 473 -3.38 -10.71 24.64
CA GLN A 473 -2.58 -10.75 25.87
C GLN A 473 -1.63 -9.56 25.95
N SER A 474 -1.66 -8.83 27.06
CA SER A 474 -0.78 -7.68 27.25
C SER A 474 0.69 -8.09 27.16
N THR A 475 1.44 -7.36 26.35
CA THR A 475 2.91 -7.44 26.30
C THR A 475 3.54 -6.48 27.32
N LEU A 476 4.84 -6.63 27.57
CA LEU A 476 5.63 -5.69 28.37
C LEU A 476 6.53 -4.88 27.44
N GLY A 477 6.51 -3.55 27.61
CA GLY A 477 7.39 -2.61 26.92
C GLY A 477 8.42 -2.02 27.85
N ILE A 478 9.56 -1.61 27.28
CA ILE A 478 10.58 -0.86 28.01
C ILE A 478 10.08 0.56 28.22
N VAL A 479 10.10 1.02 29.47
CA VAL A 479 9.88 2.41 29.84
C VAL A 479 11.19 2.99 30.36
N ASN A 480 11.43 4.27 30.11
CA ASN A 480 12.64 4.94 30.56
C ASN A 480 12.26 6.04 31.54
N ALA A 481 12.98 6.12 32.65
CA ALA A 481 12.92 7.25 33.58
C ALA A 481 14.30 7.88 33.70
N VAL A 482 14.35 9.07 34.29
CA VAL A 482 15.59 9.74 34.63
C VAL A 482 15.75 9.62 36.15
N ASN A 483 16.84 9.02 36.61
CA ASN A 483 17.12 8.89 38.04
C ASN A 483 17.56 10.25 38.64
N GLY A 484 17.75 10.30 39.96
CA GLY A 484 18.21 11.51 40.66
C GLY A 484 19.57 12.04 40.17
N ASN A 485 20.36 11.22 39.47
CA ASN A 485 21.67 11.57 38.90
C ASN A 485 21.58 11.99 37.43
N ARG A 486 20.37 12.19 36.89
CA ARG A 486 20.11 12.52 35.47
C ARG A 486 20.52 11.42 34.48
N GLU A 487 20.63 10.18 34.95
CA GLU A 487 20.92 9.03 34.09
C GLU A 487 19.61 8.38 33.65
N ARG A 488 19.59 7.90 32.40
CA ARG A 488 18.48 7.12 31.86
C ARG A 488 18.49 5.73 32.51
N VAL A 489 17.40 5.39 33.19
CA VAL A 489 17.16 4.05 33.76
C VAL A 489 15.99 3.38 33.06
N PHE A 490 16.10 2.07 32.86
CA PHE A 490 15.09 1.26 32.17
C PHE A 490 14.21 0.50 33.17
N GLY A 491 12.91 0.47 32.90
CA GLY A 491 11.93 -0.36 33.60
C GLY A 491 11.01 -1.04 32.58
N TYR A 492 10.03 -1.80 33.08
CA TYR A 492 9.04 -2.47 32.25
C TYR A 492 7.63 -2.13 32.72
N SER A 493 6.72 -1.90 31.78
CA SER A 493 5.30 -1.74 32.04
C SER A 493 4.48 -2.48 30.97
N PRO A 494 3.20 -2.81 31.25
CA PRO A 494 2.27 -3.24 30.20
C PRO A 494 2.29 -2.25 29.02
N SER A 495 2.44 -2.75 27.80
CA SER A 495 2.55 -1.92 26.59
C SER A 495 1.26 -1.81 25.78
N ASN A 496 0.31 -2.74 25.94
CA ASN A 496 -0.95 -2.73 25.19
C ASN A 496 -2.14 -3.24 26.01
N VAL A 497 -3.33 -2.70 25.74
CA VAL A 497 -4.59 -3.21 26.29
C VAL A 497 -4.96 -4.47 25.50
N PRO A 498 -5.16 -5.64 26.14
CA PRO A 498 -5.54 -6.86 25.45
C PRO A 498 -7.07 -7.02 25.33
N ASP A 499 -7.51 -7.75 24.31
CA ASP A 499 -8.86 -8.31 24.21
C ASP A 499 -8.81 -9.85 24.10
N PRO A 500 -9.06 -10.60 25.20
CA PRO A 500 -9.10 -12.05 25.18
C PRO A 500 -10.16 -12.65 24.24
N ASN A 501 -11.20 -11.88 23.90
CA ASN A 501 -12.33 -12.30 23.07
C ASN A 501 -12.17 -11.94 21.60
N ILE A 502 -11.01 -11.42 21.21
CA ILE A 502 -10.71 -11.11 19.81
C ILE A 502 -10.87 -12.35 18.94
N LYS A 503 -11.54 -12.21 17.80
CA LYS A 503 -11.90 -13.28 16.88
C LYS A 503 -11.70 -12.86 15.42
N TRP A 504 -11.86 -13.82 14.52
CA TRP A 504 -11.79 -13.61 13.08
C TRP A 504 -12.82 -12.60 12.58
N GLU A 505 -12.41 -11.68 11.70
CA GLU A 505 -13.33 -11.01 10.80
C GLU A 505 -13.93 -12.02 9.82
N THR A 506 -15.21 -11.89 9.49
CA THR A 506 -15.88 -12.77 8.52
C THR A 506 -16.72 -11.95 7.56
N THR A 507 -16.62 -12.23 6.27
CA THR A 507 -17.44 -11.61 5.23
C THR A 507 -18.42 -12.63 4.68
N GLU A 508 -19.71 -12.28 4.74
CA GLU A 508 -20.77 -12.98 4.03
C GLU A 508 -20.87 -12.43 2.60
N ASP A 509 -20.73 -13.28 1.58
CA ASP A 509 -20.78 -12.88 0.17
C ASP A 509 -21.90 -13.65 -0.55
N LEU A 510 -22.77 -12.91 -1.23
CA LEU A 510 -23.73 -13.42 -2.20
C LEU A 510 -23.46 -12.77 -3.55
N THR A 511 -23.22 -13.56 -4.57
CA THR A 511 -23.04 -13.10 -5.95
C THR A 511 -24.00 -13.85 -6.89
N ILE A 512 -24.67 -13.11 -7.77
CA ILE A 512 -25.54 -13.64 -8.83
C ILE A 512 -25.05 -13.07 -10.15
N GLY A 513 -24.79 -13.96 -11.12
CA GLY A 513 -24.19 -13.61 -12.39
C GLY A 513 -24.90 -14.20 -13.60
N VAL A 514 -24.80 -13.51 -14.73
CA VAL A 514 -25.23 -13.97 -16.04
C VAL A 514 -24.10 -13.75 -17.03
N ASP A 515 -23.78 -14.79 -17.79
CA ASP A 515 -22.80 -14.77 -18.88
C ASP A 515 -23.51 -15.20 -20.17
N ALA A 516 -23.42 -14.39 -21.22
CA ALA A 516 -24.08 -14.65 -22.49
C ALA A 516 -23.19 -14.30 -23.69
N ASP A 517 -23.18 -15.18 -24.69
CA ASP A 517 -22.54 -14.95 -25.98
C ASP A 517 -23.58 -14.97 -27.10
N PHE A 518 -23.45 -14.05 -28.03
CA PHE A 518 -24.35 -13.89 -29.18
C PHE A 518 -23.57 -13.92 -30.50
N PHE A 519 -24.28 -14.28 -31.58
CA PHE A 519 -23.80 -14.20 -32.95
C PHE A 519 -22.47 -14.91 -33.19
N ASN A 520 -22.37 -16.19 -32.80
CA ASN A 520 -21.14 -17.00 -32.84
C ASN A 520 -20.02 -16.42 -31.97
N SER A 521 -20.37 -16.03 -30.75
CA SER A 521 -19.48 -15.40 -29.75
C SER A 521 -18.74 -14.17 -30.27
N LYS A 522 -19.37 -13.41 -31.18
CA LYS A 522 -18.90 -12.08 -31.59
C LYS A 522 -19.18 -11.04 -30.51
N LEU A 523 -20.33 -11.14 -29.84
CA LEU A 523 -20.71 -10.27 -28.73
C LEU A 523 -20.81 -11.11 -27.46
N SER A 524 -20.02 -10.78 -26.45
CA SER A 524 -20.04 -11.40 -25.12
C SER A 524 -20.46 -10.37 -24.08
N ILE A 525 -21.40 -10.74 -23.23
CA ILE A 525 -21.90 -9.91 -22.13
C ILE A 525 -21.76 -10.70 -20.83
N SER A 526 -21.12 -10.12 -19.84
CA SER A 526 -21.15 -10.61 -18.45
C SER A 526 -21.73 -9.56 -17.53
N PHE A 527 -22.54 -10.00 -16.57
CA PHE A 527 -23.17 -9.15 -15.57
C PHE A 527 -23.18 -9.86 -14.23
N ASP A 528 -22.76 -9.17 -13.18
CA ASP A 528 -22.77 -9.64 -11.80
C ASP A 528 -23.46 -8.63 -10.90
N LYS A 529 -24.30 -9.13 -9.99
CA LYS A 529 -24.83 -8.40 -8.84
C LYS A 529 -24.34 -9.07 -7.58
N TYR A 530 -23.78 -8.30 -6.65
CA TYR A 530 -23.21 -8.84 -5.44
C TYR A 530 -23.62 -8.05 -4.19
N TRP A 531 -23.62 -8.77 -3.07
CA TRP A 531 -23.76 -8.23 -1.72
C TRP A 531 -22.68 -8.84 -0.85
N ARG A 532 -21.90 -7.99 -0.21
CA ARG A 532 -20.83 -8.38 0.72
C ARG A 532 -21.09 -7.72 2.05
N SER A 533 -21.09 -8.50 3.12
CA SER A 533 -21.31 -7.99 4.47
C SER A 533 -20.18 -8.47 5.39
N PRO A 534 -19.03 -7.74 5.42
CA PRO A 534 -18.03 -7.89 6.46
C PRO A 534 -18.62 -7.64 7.85
N LYS A 535 -18.41 -8.61 8.73
CA LYS A 535 -18.85 -8.61 10.13
C LYS A 535 -17.64 -8.73 11.04
N ASP A 536 -17.80 -8.21 12.26
CA ASP A 536 -16.79 -8.27 13.31
C ASP A 536 -15.45 -7.62 12.92
N MET A 537 -15.48 -6.52 12.16
CA MET A 537 -14.28 -5.80 11.73
C MET A 537 -13.44 -5.34 12.93
N LEU A 538 -12.13 -5.53 12.83
CA LEU A 538 -11.14 -5.20 13.83
C LEU A 538 -10.77 -3.72 13.75
N LEU A 539 -11.11 -2.96 14.80
CA LEU A 539 -10.83 -1.53 14.92
C LEU A 539 -10.21 -1.21 16.28
N TYR A 540 -9.49 -0.10 16.35
CA TYR A 540 -9.01 0.44 17.61
C TYR A 540 -10.14 1.18 18.33
N LEU A 541 -10.54 0.68 19.50
CA LEU A 541 -11.47 1.36 20.38
C LEU A 541 -10.72 2.15 21.45
N PRO A 542 -11.06 3.42 21.68
CA PRO A 542 -10.58 4.14 22.85
C PRO A 542 -11.11 3.47 24.13
N VAL A 543 -10.25 3.32 25.13
CA VAL A 543 -10.61 2.83 26.46
C VAL A 543 -10.28 3.89 27.52
N GLN A 544 -10.83 3.72 28.73
CA GLN A 544 -10.64 4.72 29.79
C GLN A 544 -9.15 4.87 30.16
N PRO A 545 -8.61 6.11 30.21
CA PRO A 545 -7.22 6.35 30.64
C PRO A 545 -6.91 5.86 32.06
N SER A 546 -7.93 5.69 32.92
CA SER A 546 -7.81 5.14 34.28
C SER A 546 -7.25 3.71 34.32
N LEU A 547 -7.22 3.01 33.19
CA LEU A 547 -6.59 1.69 33.07
C LEU A 547 -5.06 1.73 33.14
N GLY A 548 -4.43 2.90 33.02
CA GLY A 548 -2.99 3.09 33.30
C GLY A 548 -2.03 2.56 32.22
N PHE A 549 -2.50 2.33 31.00
CA PHE A 549 -1.63 1.92 29.89
C PHE A 549 -0.91 3.12 29.27
N PRO A 550 0.40 3.03 28.95
CA PRO A 550 1.21 4.14 28.44
C PRO A 550 0.96 4.48 26.95
N GLN A 551 -0.18 4.08 26.37
CA GLN A 551 -0.51 4.25 24.95
C GLN A 551 -0.99 5.68 24.61
N GLY A 552 -0.20 6.70 24.96
CA GLY A 552 -0.56 8.09 24.73
C GLY A 552 -1.68 8.60 25.63
N TYR A 553 -2.36 9.68 25.20
CA TYR A 553 -3.35 10.40 26.01
C TYR A 553 -4.65 9.60 26.22
N ILE A 554 -5.08 8.81 25.22
CA ILE A 554 -6.23 7.90 25.30
C ILE A 554 -5.75 6.52 24.85
N PRO A 555 -5.65 5.53 25.77
CA PRO A 555 -5.28 4.19 25.39
C PRO A 555 -6.33 3.56 24.49
N THR A 556 -5.90 2.65 23.62
CA THR A 556 -6.80 1.92 22.72
C THR A 556 -6.67 0.40 22.90
N VAL A 557 -7.75 -0.31 22.60
CA VAL A 557 -7.80 -1.76 22.47
C VAL A 557 -8.16 -2.12 21.04
N TYR A 558 -7.46 -3.08 20.45
CA TYR A 558 -7.77 -3.58 19.12
C TYR A 558 -8.74 -4.77 19.26
N THR A 559 -9.96 -4.64 18.75
CA THR A 559 -11.06 -5.59 19.00
C THR A 559 -12.09 -5.58 17.86
N ASN A 560 -13.01 -6.53 17.85
CA ASN A 560 -14.09 -6.64 16.88
C ASN A 560 -15.20 -5.62 17.21
N VAL A 561 -15.43 -4.65 16.32
CA VAL A 561 -16.33 -3.51 16.52
C VAL A 561 -17.29 -3.31 15.37
N GLY A 562 -16.78 -3.36 14.14
CA GLY A 562 -17.49 -2.80 13.00
C GLY A 562 -18.23 -3.86 12.17
N ASN A 563 -19.38 -3.48 11.63
CA ASN A 563 -20.03 -4.21 10.54
C ASN A 563 -20.20 -3.25 9.36
N MET A 564 -20.02 -3.76 8.14
CA MET A 564 -20.33 -2.99 6.93
C MET A 564 -21.11 -3.84 5.93
N LYS A 565 -21.72 -3.15 4.97
CA LYS A 565 -22.40 -3.77 3.84
C LYS A 565 -22.06 -3.05 2.55
N THR A 566 -21.64 -3.82 1.57
CA THR A 566 -21.37 -3.39 0.20
C THR A 566 -22.33 -4.08 -0.74
N SER A 567 -22.96 -3.32 -1.64
CA SER A 567 -23.75 -3.88 -2.74
C SER A 567 -23.38 -3.20 -4.04
N GLY A 568 -23.31 -3.96 -5.12
CA GLY A 568 -22.91 -3.41 -6.41
C GLY A 568 -23.33 -4.24 -7.61
N TYR A 569 -23.06 -3.64 -8.76
CA TYR A 569 -23.22 -4.21 -10.09
C TYR A 569 -21.89 -4.11 -10.81
N GLU A 570 -21.53 -5.17 -11.51
CA GLU A 570 -20.38 -5.22 -12.40
C GLU A 570 -20.83 -5.80 -13.73
N GLY A 571 -20.22 -5.35 -14.83
CA GLY A 571 -20.41 -6.01 -16.09
C GLY A 571 -19.41 -5.62 -17.14
N ALA A 572 -19.35 -6.45 -18.17
CA ALA A 572 -18.50 -6.25 -19.33
C ALA A 572 -19.25 -6.59 -20.60
N ILE A 573 -19.02 -5.80 -21.64
CA ILE A 573 -19.50 -6.03 -22.99
C ILE A 573 -18.27 -6.07 -23.89
N ASN A 574 -18.09 -7.19 -24.58
CA ASN A 574 -16.99 -7.37 -25.51
C ASN A 574 -17.55 -7.69 -26.89
N TYR A 575 -17.13 -6.93 -27.89
CA TYR A 575 -17.45 -7.20 -29.28
C TYR A 575 -16.15 -7.43 -30.06
N LYS A 576 -16.10 -8.51 -30.83
CA LYS A 576 -15.00 -8.80 -31.74
C LYS A 576 -15.54 -9.17 -33.11
N ASP A 577 -14.93 -8.63 -34.15
CA ASP A 577 -15.24 -9.03 -35.52
C ASP A 577 -14.01 -8.90 -36.43
N ARG A 578 -14.14 -9.40 -37.64
CA ARG A 578 -13.14 -9.30 -38.69
C ARG A 578 -13.80 -8.87 -40.00
N VAL A 579 -13.28 -7.82 -40.61
CA VAL A 579 -13.68 -7.34 -41.94
C VAL A 579 -12.51 -7.58 -42.90
N GLY A 580 -12.64 -8.59 -43.76
CA GLY A 580 -11.54 -9.05 -44.61
C GLY A 580 -10.37 -9.55 -43.77
N GLU A 581 -9.21 -8.91 -43.89
CA GLU A 581 -8.00 -9.22 -43.11
C GLU A 581 -7.90 -8.45 -41.80
N VAL A 582 -8.72 -7.41 -41.61
CA VAL A 582 -8.65 -6.53 -40.44
C VAL A 582 -9.54 -7.09 -39.33
N GLY A 583 -8.93 -7.54 -38.24
CA GLY A 583 -9.62 -7.89 -37.00
C GLY A 583 -9.68 -6.69 -36.06
N PHE A 584 -10.81 -6.50 -35.38
CA PHE A 584 -10.96 -5.50 -34.34
C PHE A 584 -11.71 -6.07 -33.14
N SER A 585 -11.45 -5.49 -31.96
CA SER A 585 -12.21 -5.78 -30.75
C SER A 585 -12.45 -4.51 -29.94
N LEU A 586 -13.63 -4.41 -29.37
CA LEU A 586 -14.06 -3.35 -28.46
C LEU A 586 -14.47 -4.00 -27.15
N GLY A 587 -13.89 -3.56 -26.04
CA GLY A 587 -14.27 -3.98 -24.69
C GLY A 587 -14.74 -2.78 -23.87
N LEU A 588 -15.90 -2.90 -23.24
CA LEU A 588 -16.45 -1.94 -22.30
C LEU A 588 -16.66 -2.64 -20.97
N THR A 589 -16.20 -2.03 -19.88
CA THR A 589 -16.43 -2.50 -18.51
C THR A 589 -17.14 -1.42 -17.71
N PHE A 590 -18.04 -1.82 -16.81
CA PHE A 590 -18.69 -0.92 -15.87
C PHE A 590 -18.74 -1.55 -14.48
N GLN A 591 -18.67 -0.69 -13.46
CA GLN A 591 -18.77 -1.08 -12.06
C GLN A 591 -19.45 0.04 -11.28
N GLN A 592 -20.40 -0.33 -10.42
CA GLN A 592 -21.04 0.57 -9.47
C GLN A 592 -21.17 -0.15 -8.14
N PHE A 593 -20.81 0.50 -7.04
CA PHE A 593 -21.03 -0.05 -5.71
C PHE A 593 -21.31 1.05 -4.69
N VAL A 594 -21.95 0.65 -3.59
CA VAL A 594 -22.13 1.48 -2.40
C VAL A 594 -21.74 0.65 -1.19
N SER A 595 -20.86 1.19 -0.36
CA SER A 595 -20.42 0.60 0.91
C SER A 595 -20.91 1.46 2.07
N LYS A 596 -21.60 0.86 3.04
CA LYS A 596 -22.11 1.54 4.22
C LYS A 596 -21.64 0.88 5.51
N ALA A 597 -21.28 1.69 6.51
CA ALA A 597 -21.13 1.18 7.88
C ALA A 597 -22.52 0.84 8.42
N THR A 598 -22.73 -0.38 8.91
CA THR A 598 -24.03 -0.79 9.48
C THR A 598 -24.02 -0.78 11.00
N ASP A 599 -22.86 -1.01 11.61
CA ASP A 599 -22.67 -0.92 13.06
C ASP A 599 -21.21 -0.55 13.35
N LEU A 600 -21.02 0.35 14.32
CA LEU A 600 -19.70 0.78 14.82
C LEU A 600 -19.71 0.85 16.35
N ARG A 601 -20.68 0.21 17.02
CA ARG A 601 -20.86 0.23 18.49
C ARG A 601 -20.90 1.65 19.07
N GLY A 602 -21.58 2.56 18.36
CA GLY A 602 -21.72 3.96 18.74
C GLY A 602 -20.46 4.81 18.55
N GLN A 603 -19.41 4.28 17.91
CA GLN A 603 -18.23 5.06 17.55
C GLN A 603 -18.45 5.86 16.28
N THR A 604 -17.90 7.08 16.26
CA THR A 604 -17.71 7.88 15.05
C THR A 604 -16.27 7.73 14.61
N LEU A 605 -16.05 7.27 13.38
CA LEU A 605 -14.73 7.19 12.78
C LEU A 605 -14.42 8.52 12.11
N TYR A 606 -13.28 9.11 12.47
CA TYR A 606 -12.71 10.25 11.76
C TYR A 606 -11.42 9.79 11.10
N ASP A 607 -11.28 10.04 9.80
CA ASP A 607 -10.04 9.75 9.10
C ASP A 607 -9.26 11.03 8.81
N GLU A 608 -7.95 10.91 8.95
CA GLU A 608 -7.00 11.97 8.69
C GLU A 608 -6.49 11.81 7.25
N ILE A 609 -6.70 12.84 6.43
CA ILE A 609 -6.06 12.89 5.11
C ILE A 609 -4.70 13.55 5.32
N SER A 610 -3.65 12.75 5.23
CA SER A 610 -2.26 13.18 5.26
C SER A 610 -1.58 12.73 3.97
N ASN A 611 -1.02 13.68 3.22
CA ASN A 611 -0.20 13.38 2.04
C ASN A 611 0.88 14.46 1.86
N ASP A 612 1.67 14.33 0.79
CA ASP A 612 2.75 15.27 0.50
C ASP A 612 2.29 16.73 0.31
N VAL A 613 0.98 16.98 0.15
CA VAL A 613 0.38 18.31 -0.05
C VAL A 613 -0.37 18.82 1.18
N PHE A 614 -1.15 17.96 1.85
CA PHE A 614 -2.00 18.31 3.00
C PHE A 614 -1.43 17.77 4.32
N GLN A 615 -1.22 18.66 5.29
CA GLN A 615 -0.89 18.27 6.66
C GLN A 615 -2.11 17.66 7.36
N SER A 616 -1.85 16.67 8.24
CA SER A 616 -2.87 15.82 8.86
C SER A 616 -4.06 16.61 9.42
N THR A 617 -5.18 16.55 8.70
CA THR A 617 -6.44 17.12 9.14
C THR A 617 -7.53 16.06 9.02
N ARG A 618 -8.37 15.95 10.05
CA ARG A 618 -9.56 15.11 10.02
C ARG A 618 -10.54 15.73 9.03
N ARG A 619 -10.67 15.10 7.87
CA ARG A 619 -11.47 15.61 6.75
C ARG A 619 -12.63 14.70 6.40
N THR A 620 -12.66 13.50 6.96
CA THR A 620 -13.77 12.56 6.76
C THR A 620 -14.39 12.16 8.08
N LYS A 621 -15.66 11.78 8.01
CA LYS A 621 -16.46 11.29 9.12
C LYS A 621 -17.25 10.07 8.65
N THR A 622 -17.41 9.07 9.51
CA THR A 622 -18.24 7.89 9.24
C THR A 622 -18.91 7.42 10.52
N GLU A 623 -20.24 7.38 10.49
CA GLU A 623 -21.10 6.83 11.54
C GLU A 623 -21.91 5.64 11.00
N ALA A 624 -22.58 4.91 11.89
CA ALA A 624 -23.46 3.83 11.47
C ALA A 624 -24.61 4.39 10.61
N GLY A 625 -24.78 3.86 9.40
CA GLY A 625 -25.70 4.34 8.38
C GLY A 625 -25.01 5.07 7.21
N ASP A 626 -23.82 5.63 7.46
CA ASP A 626 -23.09 6.45 6.49
C ASP A 626 -22.39 5.60 5.43
N ILE A 627 -22.10 6.26 4.31
CA ILE A 627 -21.09 5.77 3.36
C ILE A 627 -19.72 5.99 3.97
N LEU A 628 -18.82 5.03 3.79
CA LEU A 628 -17.47 5.09 4.37
C LEU A 628 -16.66 6.27 3.80
N GLY A 629 -15.93 6.98 4.66
CA GLY A 629 -14.93 7.98 4.27
C GLY A 629 -15.50 9.25 3.66
N GLN A 630 -16.75 9.62 3.98
CA GLN A 630 -17.35 10.85 3.46
C GLN A 630 -16.62 12.09 3.98
N PHE A 631 -16.33 13.04 3.08
CA PHE A 631 -15.83 14.35 3.48
C PHE A 631 -16.83 15.05 4.40
N TYR A 632 -16.31 15.60 5.50
CA TYR A 632 -17.10 16.31 6.50
C TYR A 632 -16.52 17.70 6.74
N GLY A 633 -17.35 18.71 6.59
CA GLY A 633 -17.01 20.12 6.75
C GLY A 633 -18.11 21.05 6.25
N TYR A 634 -17.86 22.35 6.30
CA TYR A 634 -18.84 23.36 5.90
C TYR A 634 -19.15 23.34 4.39
N GLN A 635 -20.41 23.57 4.04
CA GLN A 635 -20.84 23.80 2.67
C GLN A 635 -20.68 25.28 2.30
N VAL A 636 -19.84 25.56 1.30
CA VAL A 636 -19.54 26.92 0.82
C VAL A 636 -20.47 27.28 -0.32
N LEU A 637 -21.28 28.33 -0.16
CA LEU A 637 -22.22 28.83 -1.17
C LEU A 637 -21.57 29.81 -2.15
N GLY A 638 -20.42 30.38 -1.79
CA GLY A 638 -19.71 31.39 -2.56
C GLY A 638 -18.88 32.29 -1.65
N VAL A 639 -18.63 33.52 -2.09
CA VAL A 639 -17.98 34.56 -1.28
C VAL A 639 -18.87 35.80 -1.17
N PHE A 640 -18.82 36.46 -0.02
CA PHE A 640 -19.52 37.72 0.19
C PHE A 640 -18.98 38.79 -0.79
N GLN A 641 -19.84 39.34 -1.64
CA GLN A 641 -19.48 40.38 -2.60
C GLN A 641 -19.49 41.78 -1.99
N ASN A 642 -20.29 42.00 -0.95
CA ASN A 642 -20.47 43.31 -0.33
C ASN A 642 -21.00 43.21 1.11
N ALA A 643 -20.94 44.32 1.85
CA ALA A 643 -21.35 44.38 3.25
C ALA A 643 -22.85 44.10 3.46
N ALA A 644 -23.70 44.37 2.46
CA ALA A 644 -25.13 44.07 2.56
C ALA A 644 -25.38 42.55 2.57
N GLN A 645 -24.61 41.78 1.81
CA GLN A 645 -24.69 40.32 1.86
C GLN A 645 -24.22 39.76 3.20
N VAL A 646 -23.17 40.33 3.81
CA VAL A 646 -22.74 39.98 5.17
C VAL A 646 -23.85 40.26 6.17
N ALA A 647 -24.43 41.47 6.14
CA ALA A 647 -25.49 41.88 7.04
C ALA A 647 -26.79 41.07 6.88
N ALA A 648 -27.06 40.57 5.66
CA ALA A 648 -28.23 39.74 5.37
C ALA A 648 -28.04 38.27 5.80
N HIS A 649 -26.81 37.81 6.03
CA HIS A 649 -26.53 36.43 6.41
C HIS A 649 -26.77 36.21 7.91
N THR A 650 -28.05 36.05 8.25
CA THR A 650 -28.56 35.96 9.62
C THR A 650 -29.29 34.66 9.89
N GLY A 651 -29.30 34.24 11.16
CA GLY A 651 -30.05 33.09 11.65
C GLY A 651 -31.51 33.42 11.94
N ALA A 652 -32.25 32.44 12.46
CA ALA A 652 -33.68 32.56 12.74
C ALA A 652 -34.07 33.74 13.67
N ASN A 653 -33.18 34.18 14.55
CA ASN A 653 -33.39 35.32 15.45
C ASN A 653 -32.86 36.66 14.90
N GLY A 654 -32.38 36.70 13.65
CA GLY A 654 -31.77 37.89 13.04
C GLY A 654 -30.31 38.14 13.46
N ALA A 655 -29.68 37.28 14.26
CA ALA A 655 -28.27 37.38 14.58
C ALA A 655 -27.41 36.99 13.38
N LEU A 656 -26.27 37.66 13.18
CA LEU A 656 -25.33 37.32 12.11
C LEU A 656 -24.73 35.93 12.34
N LEU A 657 -24.80 35.07 11.32
CA LEU A 657 -24.25 33.72 11.37
C LEU A 657 -22.71 33.72 11.29
N GLN A 658 -22.15 34.69 10.56
CA GLN A 658 -20.71 34.92 10.47
C GLN A 658 -20.41 36.38 10.86
N PRO A 659 -20.42 36.73 12.16
CA PRO A 659 -20.34 38.12 12.62
C PRO A 659 -19.02 38.82 12.28
N ASN A 660 -17.96 38.05 12.02
CA ASN A 660 -16.65 38.56 11.64
C ASN A 660 -16.41 38.56 10.12
N ALA A 661 -17.37 38.09 9.32
CA ALA A 661 -17.20 38.01 7.88
C ALA A 661 -17.13 39.41 7.24
N ARG A 662 -16.35 39.49 6.17
CA ARG A 662 -16.17 40.68 5.33
C ARG A 662 -16.39 40.30 3.86
N PRO A 663 -16.62 41.28 2.97
CA PRO A 663 -16.58 41.01 1.54
C PRO A 663 -15.27 40.30 1.15
N GLY A 664 -15.38 39.16 0.47
CA GLY A 664 -14.28 38.25 0.14
C GLY A 664 -14.30 36.94 0.93
N ASP A 665 -14.88 36.92 2.13
CA ASP A 665 -14.96 35.70 2.95
C ASP A 665 -15.99 34.71 2.39
N PHE A 666 -15.79 33.42 2.67
CA PHE A 666 -16.74 32.37 2.30
C PHE A 666 -18.09 32.57 2.99
N ILE A 667 -19.16 32.28 2.24
CA ILE A 667 -20.52 32.16 2.77
C ILE A 667 -20.75 30.70 3.10
N TYR A 668 -20.94 30.39 4.38
CA TYR A 668 -21.28 29.04 4.83
C TYR A 668 -22.79 28.84 4.87
N GLU A 669 -23.26 27.69 4.39
CA GLU A 669 -24.68 27.35 4.47
C GLU A 669 -25.10 27.05 5.91
N ASN A 670 -26.24 27.62 6.33
CA ASN A 670 -26.90 27.25 7.59
C ASN A 670 -27.84 26.06 7.34
N VAL A 671 -27.28 24.86 7.44
CA VAL A 671 -27.96 23.61 7.08
C VAL A 671 -29.14 23.23 7.98
N ASN A 672 -29.17 23.69 9.24
CA ASN A 672 -30.22 23.38 10.22
C ASN A 672 -31.11 24.58 10.57
N GLY A 673 -30.87 25.74 9.96
CA GLY A 673 -31.71 26.94 10.14
C GLY A 673 -31.67 27.52 11.55
N ASP A 674 -30.67 27.18 12.36
CA ASP A 674 -30.51 27.72 13.70
C ASP A 674 -29.72 29.05 13.69
N ASN A 675 -29.19 29.48 14.83
CA ASN A 675 -28.48 30.77 14.94
C ASN A 675 -26.96 30.62 14.88
N ILE A 676 -26.43 29.45 14.51
CA ILE A 676 -25.00 29.16 14.39
C ILE A 676 -24.70 28.41 13.08
N ILE A 677 -23.47 28.52 12.59
CA ILE A 677 -22.98 27.66 11.51
C ILE A 677 -22.44 26.38 12.15
N ASN A 678 -22.91 25.22 11.68
CA ASN A 678 -22.56 23.89 12.19
C ASN A 678 -21.71 23.09 11.19
#